data_AF-A0A2T5EKS1-F1
#
_entry.id   AF-A0A2T5EKS1-F1
#
_cell.length_a   1.000
_cell.length_b   1.000
_cell.length_c   1.000
_cell.angle_alpha   90.00
_cell.angle_beta   90.00
_cell.angle_gamma   90.00
#
_symmetry.space_group_name_H-M   'P 1'
#
loop_
_entity.id
_entity.type
_entity.pdbx_description
1 polymer ?
#
loop_
_entity_poly.entity_id
_entity_poly.type
_entity_poly.pdbx_seq_one_letter_code
_entity_poly.pdbx_strand_id
1 'polypeptide(L)'
;MRLLPIIISLSFSPQAFSSDWLELNNLPNSTEYPTWVQSAYSDVGVLSRSTSDLHINLSDWIAEQNLYVTKPSKVVIFADTIEVPENFNLLVNNQNILIFARKIVGQGTPTFVLGQQGSAASISVIAGEIETPINVLAFQSDGSITRDALTGKIGDGESVVLAGEHYRRTTIDSNITGQMKLASEPFTDIVNRSFDMAASLYDTNPELSLDLINWVEQSLRYSGSVVEDDPILADLYLQTVAFKQFISFSTKESHYVPYLDKVLYQDKYEAYLKAMVAYQAQWDIIQDRSTVIEDKIEAAKLALANIEDVLRAQTSIITQTQSNIDKIGDSLTEVDSQYKAQELVTLDARTTYLVGVENWKTQQQLNAALAIFKAIAEIGSAVSGVFTGNLSGVNDLTEQLAKTPEALEKAKNLVTNIKSVTGIIDSVTKTISGISQLTADIKSTIKFQKISEAMDGFNFNIPTINESNLAWDLMITEIRSNLRYADSLGIKGTRQYLLELEKQVLLGKAINITQLNFAQEQAKLVDLLLTNNVTINQQQRLNDAIGGYQVDTDSFDSIERELSRVLMHFKRPMYVALSNYVQAYEYWALKPSEITPSLNKSYLDYQFDLASIESEYVNALSSFQPAPQDFTIDNYTISSPEQLESFATTGQLNFSIPLEQVQLCSFDRVRLSTVRVFLEGENLPYGKQFNLRVSSSGNYADRYENQDYQFSSNPVSRAFYYRLDDPTTNDISIISDGAVANEFEYAYFQPTPFTSWNVTLNNFDKTEQVNNQYLKDIEQIRVEFLGSGIPNGNSCSN
;
A
#
# COMPACT_ATOMS: atom_id res chain seq x y z
N MET A 1 5.74 -71.28 -34.47
CA MET A 1 5.48 -70.04 -35.22
C MET A 1 4.92 -69.05 -34.22
N ARG A 2 5.75 -68.10 -33.77
CA ARG A 2 5.48 -67.18 -32.64
C ARG A 2 4.83 -65.91 -33.17
N LEU A 3 3.72 -65.52 -32.58
CA LEU A 3 3.11 -64.20 -32.74
C LEU A 3 3.89 -63.19 -31.89
N LEU A 4 4.38 -62.12 -32.53
CA LEU A 4 5.01 -60.97 -31.90
C LEU A 4 3.91 -59.98 -31.45
N PRO A 5 3.93 -59.49 -30.20
CA PRO A 5 3.14 -58.32 -29.82
C PRO A 5 3.90 -57.05 -30.21
N ILE A 6 3.20 -56.14 -30.88
CA ILE A 6 3.63 -54.77 -31.17
C ILE A 6 3.59 -54.01 -29.84
N ILE A 7 4.76 -53.55 -29.38
CA ILE A 7 4.88 -52.61 -28.26
C ILE A 7 4.54 -51.23 -28.83
N ILE A 8 3.40 -50.69 -28.40
CA ILE A 8 3.06 -49.27 -28.58
C ILE A 8 3.91 -48.50 -27.58
N SER A 9 4.90 -47.76 -28.07
CA SER A 9 5.62 -46.74 -27.32
C SER A 9 4.65 -45.60 -27.01
N LEU A 10 4.06 -45.62 -25.83
CA LEU A 10 3.42 -44.45 -25.23
C LEU A 10 4.52 -43.43 -24.95
N SER A 11 4.54 -42.38 -25.76
CA SER A 11 5.21 -41.11 -25.45
C SER A 11 4.55 -40.58 -24.18
N PHE A 12 5.30 -40.51 -23.08
CA PHE A 12 4.84 -39.82 -21.88
C PHE A 12 4.59 -38.35 -22.24
N SER A 13 3.35 -37.90 -22.01
CA SER A 13 2.91 -36.52 -22.13
C SER A 13 3.50 -35.63 -21.02
N PRO A 14 3.81 -34.35 -21.29
CA PRO A 14 4.48 -33.43 -20.35
C PRO A 14 3.49 -32.77 -19.38
N GLN A 15 2.80 -33.56 -18.54
CA GLN A 15 1.85 -33.02 -17.53
C GLN A 15 2.35 -33.06 -16.07
N ALA A 16 3.61 -33.42 -15.83
CA ALA A 16 4.11 -33.67 -14.47
C ALA A 16 4.77 -32.45 -13.76
N PHE A 17 5.14 -31.39 -14.48
CA PHE A 17 6.01 -30.35 -13.91
C PHE A 17 5.28 -29.31 -13.04
N SER A 18 3.99 -29.07 -13.25
CA SER A 18 3.24 -28.11 -12.42
C SER A 18 2.66 -28.73 -11.15
N SER A 19 2.48 -30.05 -11.04
CA SER A 19 1.80 -30.64 -9.87
C SER A 19 2.60 -30.52 -8.58
N ASP A 20 3.91 -30.73 -8.64
CA ASP A 20 4.74 -30.94 -7.44
C ASP A 20 5.10 -29.59 -6.79
N TRP A 21 5.39 -28.57 -7.60
CA TRP A 21 5.57 -27.20 -7.10
C TRP A 21 4.28 -26.65 -6.46
N LEU A 22 3.13 -26.93 -7.07
CA LEU A 22 1.83 -26.52 -6.53
C LEU A 22 1.54 -27.22 -5.20
N GLU A 23 1.79 -28.52 -5.10
CA GLU A 23 1.62 -29.29 -3.86
C GLU A 23 2.51 -28.76 -2.73
N LEU A 24 3.80 -28.53 -3.00
CA LEU A 24 4.76 -27.98 -2.01
C LEU A 24 4.42 -26.56 -1.54
N ASN A 25 3.58 -25.83 -2.27
CA ASN A 25 3.10 -24.51 -1.91
C ASN A 25 1.59 -24.51 -1.53
N ASN A 26 0.98 -25.69 -1.37
CA ASN A 26 -0.44 -25.87 -1.03
C ASN A 26 -1.42 -25.17 -1.99
N LEU A 27 -1.12 -25.19 -3.30
CA LEU A 27 -1.90 -24.55 -4.35
C LEU A 27 -2.80 -25.57 -5.09
N PRO A 28 -3.96 -25.15 -5.61
CA PRO A 28 -4.86 -26.03 -6.36
C PRO A 28 -4.33 -26.31 -7.78
N ASN A 29 -4.40 -27.57 -8.22
CA ASN A 29 -3.99 -28.01 -9.57
C ASN A 29 -4.90 -27.51 -10.72
N SER A 30 -5.98 -26.79 -10.42
CA SER A 30 -7.03 -26.39 -11.38
C SER A 30 -6.89 -24.98 -11.94
N THR A 31 -5.82 -24.26 -11.62
CA THR A 31 -5.60 -22.89 -12.10
C THR A 31 -4.83 -22.92 -13.42
N GLU A 32 -5.27 -22.16 -14.43
CA GLU A 32 -4.49 -21.99 -15.66
C GLU A 32 -3.29 -21.07 -15.39
N TYR A 33 -2.08 -21.63 -15.48
CA TYR A 33 -0.81 -20.90 -15.34
C TYR A 33 -0.19 -20.63 -16.73
N PRO A 34 0.68 -19.61 -16.87
CA PRO A 34 1.29 -19.31 -18.15
C PRO A 34 2.01 -20.52 -18.76
N THR A 35 1.76 -20.83 -20.03
CA THR A 35 2.19 -22.09 -20.65
C THR A 35 3.70 -22.27 -20.70
N TRP A 36 4.48 -21.18 -20.75
CA TRP A 36 5.94 -21.23 -20.72
C TRP A 36 6.52 -21.60 -19.35
N VAL A 37 5.73 -21.51 -18.26
CA VAL A 37 6.17 -21.98 -16.94
C VAL A 37 6.10 -23.51 -16.81
N GLN A 38 5.52 -24.20 -17.79
CA GLN A 38 5.31 -25.66 -17.77
C GLN A 38 6.52 -26.47 -18.23
N SER A 39 7.49 -25.83 -18.90
CA SER A 39 8.72 -26.47 -19.36
C SER A 39 9.94 -25.79 -18.74
N ALA A 40 10.80 -26.58 -18.12
CA ALA A 40 12.09 -26.13 -17.62
C ALA A 40 12.98 -25.59 -18.74
N TYR A 41 13.73 -24.53 -18.45
CA TYR A 41 14.92 -24.21 -19.24
C TYR A 41 15.96 -25.31 -19.04
N SER A 42 16.57 -25.78 -20.13
CA SER A 42 17.63 -26.78 -20.07
C SER A 42 18.69 -26.52 -21.14
N ASP A 43 19.95 -26.43 -20.72
CA ASP A 43 21.12 -26.39 -21.59
C ASP A 43 22.09 -27.53 -21.20
N VAL A 44 22.22 -28.49 -22.12
CA VAL A 44 23.01 -29.72 -21.95
C VAL A 44 24.12 -29.74 -22.99
N GLY A 45 25.24 -29.08 -22.67
CA GLY A 45 26.45 -29.04 -23.50
C GLY A 45 27.46 -30.13 -23.16
N VAL A 46 28.64 -30.14 -23.78
CA VAL A 46 29.72 -31.07 -23.36
C VAL A 46 30.38 -30.60 -22.05
N LEU A 47 30.51 -29.29 -21.88
CA LEU A 47 31.22 -28.66 -20.75
C LEU A 47 30.28 -28.04 -19.71
N SER A 48 28.99 -27.92 -20.03
CA SER A 48 27.99 -27.26 -19.19
C SER A 48 26.77 -28.14 -19.00
N ARG A 49 26.18 -28.08 -17.81
CA ARG A 49 24.80 -28.44 -17.52
C ARG A 49 24.14 -27.24 -16.88
N SER A 50 23.01 -26.80 -17.37
CA SER A 50 22.28 -25.69 -16.78
C SER A 50 20.79 -25.95 -16.86
N THR A 51 20.09 -25.65 -15.78
CA THR A 51 18.64 -25.82 -15.69
C THR A 51 18.02 -24.67 -14.91
N SER A 52 16.80 -24.29 -15.26
CA SER A 52 15.97 -23.37 -14.49
C SER A 52 14.51 -23.83 -14.53
N ASP A 53 13.87 -23.95 -13.36
CA ASP A 53 12.44 -24.26 -13.25
C ASP A 53 11.83 -23.86 -11.90
N LEU A 54 10.51 -23.82 -11.73
CA LEU A 54 9.90 -23.53 -10.42
C LEU A 54 10.20 -24.61 -9.38
N HIS A 55 10.20 -25.88 -9.76
CA HIS A 55 10.57 -27.00 -8.88
C HIS A 55 11.65 -27.86 -9.52
N ILE A 56 12.63 -28.26 -8.71
CA ILE A 56 13.66 -29.22 -9.10
C ILE A 56 13.85 -30.22 -7.97
N ASN A 57 13.58 -31.49 -8.24
CA ASN A 57 14.08 -32.59 -7.42
C ASN A 57 15.57 -32.79 -7.73
N LEU A 58 16.43 -32.45 -6.76
CA LEU A 58 17.87 -32.40 -6.97
C LEU A 58 18.47 -33.78 -7.22
N SER A 59 17.99 -34.81 -6.51
CA SER A 59 18.50 -36.18 -6.64
C SER A 59 18.20 -36.75 -8.03
N ASP A 60 16.97 -36.59 -8.48
CA ASP A 60 16.52 -37.09 -9.79
C ASP A 60 17.24 -36.34 -10.91
N TRP A 61 17.31 -35.01 -10.84
CA TRP A 61 18.00 -34.22 -11.86
C TRP A 61 19.50 -34.59 -11.98
N ILE A 62 20.20 -34.79 -10.85
CA ILE A 62 21.61 -35.22 -10.86
C ILE A 62 21.76 -36.57 -11.58
N ALA A 63 20.83 -37.50 -11.34
CA ALA A 63 20.84 -38.82 -11.97
C ALA A 63 20.53 -38.74 -13.48
N GLU A 64 19.51 -37.96 -13.87
CA GLU A 64 19.12 -37.74 -15.27
C GLU A 64 20.22 -37.06 -16.09
N GLN A 65 20.89 -36.06 -15.52
CA GLN A 65 22.04 -35.41 -16.14
C GLN A 65 23.32 -36.25 -16.09
N ASN A 66 23.27 -37.43 -15.46
CA ASN A 66 24.35 -38.39 -15.33
C ASN A 66 25.62 -37.78 -14.73
N LEU A 67 25.48 -36.94 -13.69
CA LEU A 67 26.61 -36.21 -13.08
C LEU A 67 27.53 -37.10 -12.21
N TYR A 68 27.09 -38.31 -11.88
CA TYR A 68 27.96 -39.30 -11.25
C TYR A 68 29.06 -39.77 -12.20
N VAL A 69 28.77 -39.84 -13.49
CA VAL A 69 29.70 -40.32 -14.53
C VAL A 69 30.31 -39.17 -15.31
N THR A 70 29.47 -38.26 -15.81
CA THR A 70 29.91 -37.08 -16.55
C THR A 70 30.38 -35.99 -15.60
N LYS A 71 31.46 -35.31 -15.95
CA LYS A 71 32.07 -34.25 -15.13
C LYS A 71 32.12 -32.93 -15.92
N PRO A 72 30.97 -32.35 -16.29
CA PRO A 72 30.93 -31.04 -16.94
C PRO A 72 31.60 -30.00 -16.03
N SER A 73 32.39 -29.11 -16.60
CA SER A 73 33.14 -28.11 -15.83
C SER A 73 32.23 -27.07 -15.17
N LYS A 74 31.00 -26.92 -15.66
CA LYS A 74 29.98 -26.00 -15.14
C LYS A 74 28.65 -26.73 -14.93
N VAL A 75 28.08 -26.61 -13.75
CA VAL A 75 26.75 -27.11 -13.39
C VAL A 75 25.98 -25.97 -12.73
N VAL A 76 24.83 -25.62 -13.29
CA VAL A 76 23.99 -24.51 -12.83
C VAL A 76 22.57 -25.01 -12.60
N ILE A 77 22.03 -24.78 -11.41
CA ILE A 77 20.70 -25.25 -11.01
C ILE A 77 19.97 -24.08 -10.37
N PHE A 78 18.98 -23.55 -11.07
CA PHE A 78 18.21 -22.40 -10.63
C PHE A 78 16.77 -22.86 -10.40
N ALA A 79 16.17 -22.52 -9.26
CA ALA A 79 14.76 -22.82 -9.05
C ALA A 79 14.08 -21.87 -8.08
N ASP A 80 12.74 -21.88 -8.02
CA ASP A 80 12.06 -21.32 -6.86
C ASP A 80 12.26 -22.27 -5.66
N THR A 81 11.92 -23.54 -5.86
CA THR A 81 12.00 -24.60 -4.85
C THR A 81 12.89 -25.75 -5.32
N ILE A 82 13.94 -26.05 -4.55
CA ILE A 82 14.74 -27.27 -4.74
C ILE A 82 14.34 -28.28 -3.67
N GLU A 83 13.94 -29.47 -4.09
CA GLU A 83 13.63 -30.57 -3.19
C GLU A 83 14.81 -31.54 -3.09
N VAL A 84 15.16 -31.91 -1.86
CA VAL A 84 16.13 -32.96 -1.55
C VAL A 84 15.42 -34.08 -0.77
N PRO A 85 14.83 -35.06 -1.47
CA PRO A 85 14.02 -36.07 -0.80
C PRO A 85 14.85 -37.06 0.02
N GLU A 86 16.11 -37.31 -0.39
CA GLU A 86 16.99 -38.28 0.23
C GLU A 86 18.48 -37.86 0.21
N ASN A 87 19.29 -38.52 1.03
CA ASN A 87 20.73 -38.26 1.11
C ASN A 87 21.45 -38.77 -0.14
N PHE A 88 22.32 -37.95 -0.72
CA PHE A 88 23.23 -38.38 -1.78
C PHE A 88 24.65 -37.85 -1.58
N ASN A 89 25.63 -38.47 -2.25
CA ASN A 89 27.01 -38.01 -2.32
C ASN A 89 27.41 -37.74 -3.76
N LEU A 90 27.75 -36.50 -4.10
CA LEU A 90 28.26 -36.14 -5.43
C LEU A 90 29.74 -35.78 -5.37
N LEU A 91 30.56 -36.52 -6.12
CA LEU A 91 31.96 -36.17 -6.32
C LEU A 91 32.09 -35.02 -7.32
N VAL A 92 32.71 -33.92 -6.89
CA VAL A 92 32.90 -32.69 -7.66
C VAL A 92 34.40 -32.52 -7.95
N ASN A 93 34.81 -32.83 -9.18
CA ASN A 93 36.21 -32.76 -9.61
C ASN A 93 36.33 -32.02 -10.94
N ASN A 94 37.06 -30.90 -10.97
CA ASN A 94 37.13 -30.00 -12.14
C ASN A 94 35.76 -29.43 -12.53
N GLN A 95 34.89 -29.20 -11.54
CA GLN A 95 33.54 -28.67 -11.75
C GLN A 95 33.28 -27.48 -10.82
N ASN A 96 32.55 -26.51 -11.34
CA ASN A 96 31.90 -25.44 -10.58
C ASN A 96 30.40 -25.71 -10.57
N ILE A 97 29.83 -25.88 -9.37
CA ILE A 97 28.40 -26.04 -9.14
C ILE A 97 27.86 -24.74 -8.55
N LEU A 98 26.83 -24.18 -9.20
CA LEU A 98 26.08 -23.04 -8.71
C LEU A 98 24.61 -23.45 -8.51
N ILE A 99 24.13 -23.33 -7.28
CA ILE A 99 22.74 -23.55 -6.91
C ILE A 99 22.15 -22.21 -6.47
N PHE A 100 21.02 -21.83 -7.06
CA PHE A 100 20.31 -20.60 -6.76
C PHE A 100 18.82 -20.92 -6.55
N ALA A 101 18.29 -20.64 -5.36
CA ALA A 101 16.89 -20.92 -5.06
C ALA A 101 16.23 -19.91 -4.10
N ARG A 102 14.89 -19.87 -4.06
CA ARG A 102 14.20 -19.21 -2.94
C ARG A 102 14.26 -20.10 -1.70
N LYS A 103 13.87 -21.37 -1.86
CA LYS A 103 13.87 -22.36 -0.77
C LYS A 103 14.45 -23.72 -1.20
N ILE A 104 15.15 -24.36 -0.28
CA ILE A 104 15.64 -25.74 -0.38
C ILE A 104 14.97 -26.54 0.73
N VAL A 105 14.16 -27.53 0.33
CA VAL A 105 13.26 -28.29 1.22
C VAL A 105 13.52 -29.79 1.14
N GLY A 106 13.02 -30.55 2.11
CA GLY A 106 13.07 -32.02 2.11
C GLY A 106 13.88 -32.61 3.26
N GLN A 107 13.83 -33.93 3.40
CA GLN A 107 14.45 -34.65 4.53
C GLN A 107 15.89 -35.09 4.25
N GLY A 108 16.34 -35.01 3.00
CA GLY A 108 17.68 -35.38 2.58
C GLY A 108 18.73 -34.33 2.94
N THR A 109 19.96 -34.78 3.16
CA THR A 109 21.15 -33.97 3.44
C THR A 109 22.19 -34.25 2.36
N PRO A 110 22.24 -33.44 1.29
CA PRO A 110 23.11 -33.69 0.16
C PRO A 110 24.57 -33.43 0.56
N THR A 111 25.49 -34.25 0.06
CA THR A 111 26.92 -34.15 0.37
C THR A 111 27.74 -33.97 -0.90
N PHE A 112 28.39 -32.83 -1.05
CA PHE A 112 29.29 -32.54 -2.17
C PHE A 112 30.74 -32.76 -1.74
N VAL A 113 31.45 -33.60 -2.48
CA VAL A 113 32.83 -34.00 -2.18
C VAL A 113 33.79 -33.29 -3.13
N LEU A 114 34.58 -32.35 -2.63
CA LEU A 114 35.54 -31.57 -3.41
C LEU A 114 36.95 -32.16 -3.36
N GLY A 115 37.63 -32.21 -4.51
CA GLY A 115 39.10 -32.29 -4.57
C GLY A 115 39.73 -33.68 -4.48
N GLN A 116 38.98 -34.75 -4.79
CA GLN A 116 39.61 -36.06 -4.90
C GLN A 116 40.65 -36.00 -6.05
N GLN A 117 41.93 -36.25 -5.74
CA GLN A 117 43.10 -36.18 -6.65
C GLN A 117 43.63 -34.76 -7.00
N GLY A 118 43.38 -33.75 -6.16
CA GLY A 118 43.98 -32.40 -6.34
C GLY A 118 43.28 -31.52 -7.38
N SER A 119 42.09 -31.93 -7.82
CA SER A 119 41.23 -31.24 -8.81
C SER A 119 40.71 -29.90 -8.27
N ALA A 120 40.57 -28.89 -9.14
CA ALA A 120 39.90 -27.65 -8.77
C ALA A 120 38.37 -27.85 -8.76
N ALA A 121 37.69 -27.48 -7.69
CA ALA A 121 36.25 -27.67 -7.57
C ALA A 121 35.62 -26.60 -6.69
N SER A 122 34.37 -26.26 -6.96
CA SER A 122 33.63 -25.36 -6.11
C SER A 122 32.15 -25.66 -6.11
N ILE A 123 31.52 -25.36 -4.98
CA ILE A 123 30.06 -25.29 -4.86
C ILE A 123 29.69 -23.95 -4.25
N SER A 124 28.74 -23.27 -4.88
CA SER A 124 28.11 -22.05 -4.39
C SER A 124 26.61 -22.30 -4.27
N VAL A 125 26.04 -21.99 -3.10
CA VAL A 125 24.61 -22.09 -2.83
C VAL A 125 24.12 -20.74 -2.36
N ILE A 126 23.14 -20.19 -3.08
CA ILE A 126 22.45 -18.94 -2.75
C ILE A 126 20.98 -19.31 -2.57
N ALA A 127 20.49 -19.25 -1.33
CA ALA A 127 19.11 -19.61 -1.01
C ALA A 127 18.59 -18.86 0.20
N GLY A 128 17.34 -18.38 0.12
CA GLY A 128 16.69 -17.66 1.22
C GLY A 128 16.31 -18.55 2.39
N GLU A 129 15.94 -19.80 2.11
CA GLU A 129 15.62 -20.82 3.11
C GLU A 129 16.27 -22.17 2.78
N ILE A 130 16.82 -22.82 3.80
CA ILE A 130 17.39 -24.17 3.71
C ILE A 130 16.89 -24.97 4.92
N GLU A 131 15.98 -25.93 4.70
CA GLU A 131 15.41 -26.77 5.76
C GLU A 131 16.47 -27.73 6.35
N THR A 132 17.23 -28.39 5.47
CA THR A 132 18.28 -29.35 5.83
C THR A 132 19.65 -28.90 5.32
N PRO A 133 20.73 -29.01 6.12
CA PRO A 133 22.03 -28.53 5.69
C PRO A 133 22.58 -29.22 4.44
N ILE A 134 23.29 -28.47 3.61
CA ILE A 134 24.09 -29.02 2.51
C ILE A 134 25.51 -29.27 3.03
N ASN A 135 25.94 -30.53 3.04
CA ASN A 135 27.27 -30.91 3.50
C ASN A 135 28.29 -30.71 2.38
N VAL A 136 29.45 -30.16 2.72
CA VAL A 136 30.61 -30.09 1.83
C VAL A 136 31.81 -30.75 2.49
N LEU A 137 32.40 -31.74 1.81
CA LEU A 137 33.62 -32.42 2.24
C LEU A 137 34.75 -32.03 1.31
N ALA A 138 35.70 -31.23 1.78
CA ALA A 138 36.85 -30.80 0.98
C ALA A 138 38.10 -31.59 1.36
N PHE A 139 38.66 -32.36 0.42
CA PHE A 139 39.88 -33.13 0.59
C PHE A 139 41.09 -32.27 0.22
N GLN A 140 41.86 -31.83 1.23
CA GLN A 140 43.00 -30.95 1.01
C GLN A 140 44.25 -31.73 0.54
N SER A 141 45.21 -31.00 -0.03
CA SER A 141 46.46 -31.57 -0.54
C SER A 141 47.34 -32.22 0.53
N ASP A 142 47.20 -31.81 1.79
CA ASP A 142 47.90 -32.37 2.96
C ASP A 142 47.24 -33.65 3.51
N GLY A 143 46.14 -34.09 2.91
CA GLY A 143 45.37 -35.27 3.31
C GLY A 143 44.33 -35.00 4.41
N SER A 144 44.20 -33.76 4.89
CA SER A 144 43.13 -33.37 5.80
C SER A 144 41.78 -33.23 5.08
N ILE A 145 40.69 -33.35 5.85
CA ILE A 145 39.32 -33.21 5.33
C ILE A 145 38.63 -32.09 6.10
N THR A 146 38.22 -31.05 5.39
CA THR A 146 37.35 -30.01 5.95
C THR A 146 35.89 -30.41 5.76
N ARG A 147 35.09 -30.19 6.80
CA ARG A 147 33.66 -30.50 6.82
C ARG A 147 32.90 -29.21 7.04
N ASP A 148 32.15 -28.78 6.03
CA ASP A 148 31.26 -27.63 6.11
C ASP A 148 29.81 -28.06 6.01
N ALA A 149 28.94 -27.26 6.63
CA ALA A 149 27.51 -27.35 6.48
C ALA A 149 27.02 -25.96 6.04
N LEU A 150 26.36 -25.90 4.88
CA LEU A 150 25.71 -24.70 4.37
C LEU A 150 24.26 -24.72 4.84
N THR A 151 23.82 -23.65 5.51
CA THR A 151 22.56 -23.66 6.29
C THR A 151 21.62 -22.49 5.99
N GLY A 152 21.98 -21.58 5.09
CA GLY A 152 21.14 -20.42 4.75
C GLY A 152 20.99 -19.38 5.87
N LYS A 153 21.71 -19.54 7.00
CA LYS A 153 21.64 -18.63 8.16
C LYS A 153 22.69 -17.50 8.15
N ILE A 154 23.61 -17.52 7.19
CA ILE A 154 24.76 -16.63 7.14
C ILE A 154 24.79 -15.99 5.75
N GLY A 155 24.60 -14.67 5.69
CA GLY A 155 24.49 -13.92 4.43
C GLY A 155 23.31 -14.38 3.57
N ASP A 156 23.37 -14.07 2.28
CA ASP A 156 22.39 -14.50 1.26
C ASP A 156 22.80 -15.85 0.62
N GLY A 157 23.99 -16.35 0.94
CA GLY A 157 24.52 -17.61 0.43
C GLY A 157 25.94 -17.88 0.85
N GLU A 158 26.47 -19.03 0.45
CA GLU A 158 27.81 -19.48 0.78
C GLU A 158 28.48 -20.18 -0.40
N SER A 159 29.80 -19.98 -0.53
CA SER A 159 30.63 -20.63 -1.54
C SER A 159 31.82 -21.34 -0.89
N VAL A 160 32.04 -22.59 -1.27
CA VAL A 160 33.21 -23.37 -0.90
C VAL A 160 34.01 -23.67 -2.16
N VAL A 161 35.27 -23.26 -2.17
CA VAL A 161 36.20 -23.42 -3.29
C VAL A 161 37.43 -24.17 -2.82
N LEU A 162 37.87 -25.14 -3.62
CA LEU A 162 39.11 -25.86 -3.43
C LEU A 162 39.89 -25.89 -4.75
N ALA A 163 41.10 -25.34 -4.78
CA ALA A 163 41.98 -25.37 -5.94
C ALA A 163 43.43 -25.61 -5.50
N GLY A 164 43.96 -26.81 -5.71
CA GLY A 164 45.27 -27.20 -5.20
C GLY A 164 45.31 -27.13 -3.67
N GLU A 165 46.22 -26.32 -3.13
CA GLU A 165 46.35 -26.09 -1.67
C GLU A 165 45.39 -25.01 -1.14
N HIS A 166 44.67 -24.32 -2.03
CA HIS A 166 43.81 -23.20 -1.65
C HIS A 166 42.38 -23.66 -1.39
N TYR A 167 42.06 -23.86 -0.12
CA TYR A 167 40.69 -23.98 0.37
C TYR A 167 40.17 -22.61 0.82
N ARG A 168 38.95 -22.27 0.44
CA ARG A 168 38.27 -21.04 0.90
C ARG A 168 36.76 -21.27 0.99
N ARG A 169 36.20 -21.01 2.17
CA ARG A 169 34.77 -20.75 2.37
C ARG A 169 34.54 -19.24 2.36
N THR A 170 33.48 -18.78 1.72
CA THR A 170 33.15 -17.36 1.62
C THR A 170 31.64 -17.19 1.69
N THR A 171 31.20 -16.32 2.59
CA THR A 171 29.83 -15.84 2.64
C THR A 171 29.57 -14.92 1.45
N ILE A 172 28.38 -15.03 0.87
CA ILE A 172 27.88 -14.18 -0.20
C ILE A 172 26.89 -13.21 0.45
N ASP A 173 27.29 -11.93 0.53
CA ASP A 173 26.49 -10.87 1.15
C ASP A 173 26.04 -9.87 0.08
N SER A 174 24.77 -9.89 -0.28
CA SER A 174 24.01 -8.90 -1.08
C SER A 174 24.61 -8.49 -2.44
N ASN A 175 25.66 -9.16 -2.90
CA ASN A 175 26.25 -9.01 -4.22
C ASN A 175 26.48 -10.37 -4.87
N ILE A 176 25.61 -10.71 -5.81
CA ILE A 176 25.62 -11.97 -6.58
C ILE A 176 26.01 -11.75 -8.04
N THR A 177 26.47 -10.54 -8.40
CA THR A 177 26.81 -10.13 -9.77
C THR A 177 27.76 -11.13 -10.46
N GLY A 178 28.79 -11.59 -9.75
CA GLY A 178 29.78 -12.52 -10.30
C GLY A 178 29.19 -13.88 -10.65
N GLN A 179 28.31 -14.39 -9.79
CA GLN A 179 27.63 -15.68 -9.97
C GLN A 179 26.60 -15.60 -11.09
N MET A 180 25.80 -14.53 -11.13
CA MET A 180 24.78 -14.35 -12.18
C MET A 180 25.38 -14.08 -13.55
N LYS A 181 26.53 -13.39 -13.63
CA LYS A 181 27.27 -13.23 -14.89
C LYS A 181 27.75 -14.56 -15.48
N LEU A 182 28.00 -15.56 -14.63
CA LEU A 182 28.34 -16.91 -15.08
C LEU A 182 27.10 -17.71 -15.51
N ALA A 183 25.89 -17.28 -15.20
CA ALA A 183 24.65 -18.04 -15.40
C ALA A 183 23.49 -17.17 -15.90
N SER A 184 23.75 -16.24 -16.82
CA SER A 184 22.79 -15.22 -17.24
C SER A 184 21.48 -15.78 -17.81
N GLU A 185 21.54 -16.84 -18.64
CA GLU A 185 20.34 -17.44 -19.25
C GLU A 185 19.44 -18.13 -18.21
N PRO A 186 19.93 -19.09 -17.37
CA PRO A 186 19.13 -19.63 -16.26
C PRO A 186 18.63 -18.56 -15.28
N PHE A 187 19.45 -17.53 -15.01
CA PHE A 187 19.05 -16.42 -14.15
C PHE A 187 17.86 -15.67 -14.73
N THR A 188 17.95 -15.31 -16.01
CA THR A 188 16.88 -14.61 -16.72
C THR A 188 15.61 -15.46 -16.77
N ASP A 189 15.72 -16.77 -17.03
CA ASP A 189 14.56 -17.66 -17.01
C ASP A 189 13.87 -17.67 -15.64
N ILE A 190 14.61 -17.92 -14.55
CA ILE A 190 13.97 -18.12 -13.23
C ILE A 190 13.30 -16.83 -12.73
N VAL A 191 13.94 -15.67 -12.88
CA VAL A 191 13.36 -14.40 -12.38
C VAL A 191 12.09 -14.02 -13.14
N ASN A 192 12.03 -14.32 -14.46
CA ASN A 192 10.84 -14.09 -15.25
C ASN A 192 9.73 -15.08 -14.89
N ARG A 193 10.06 -16.38 -14.81
CA ARG A 193 9.11 -17.44 -14.44
C ARG A 193 8.48 -17.20 -13.07
N SER A 194 9.28 -16.80 -12.10
CA SER A 194 8.81 -16.49 -10.75
C SER A 194 7.99 -15.19 -10.69
N PHE A 195 8.35 -14.16 -11.48
CA PHE A 195 7.53 -12.96 -11.60
C PHE A 195 6.15 -13.27 -12.19
N ASP A 196 6.10 -14.02 -13.30
CA ASP A 196 4.85 -14.38 -13.98
C ASP A 196 3.95 -15.26 -13.09
N MET A 197 4.57 -16.20 -12.35
CA MET A 197 3.86 -17.02 -11.37
C MET A 197 3.32 -16.17 -10.21
N ALA A 198 4.09 -15.22 -9.71
CA ALA A 198 3.63 -14.32 -8.67
C ALA A 198 2.43 -13.47 -9.12
N ALA A 199 2.45 -12.96 -10.36
CA ALA A 199 1.34 -12.23 -10.94
C ALA A 199 0.07 -13.10 -11.02
N SER A 200 0.23 -14.37 -11.42
CA SER A 200 -0.88 -15.33 -11.53
C SER A 200 -1.44 -15.74 -10.15
N LEU A 201 -0.63 -15.70 -9.10
CA LEU A 201 -1.06 -16.11 -7.75
C LEU A 201 -1.70 -15.00 -6.94
N TYR A 202 -1.53 -13.74 -7.33
CA TYR A 202 -1.93 -12.57 -6.55
C TYR A 202 -3.37 -12.65 -6.03
N ASP A 203 -4.34 -13.02 -6.87
CA ASP A 203 -5.75 -13.06 -6.48
C ASP A 203 -6.10 -14.25 -5.55
N THR A 204 -5.36 -15.36 -5.65
CA THR A 204 -5.68 -16.62 -4.95
C THR A 204 -4.83 -16.88 -3.72
N ASN A 205 -3.60 -16.38 -3.71
CA ASN A 205 -2.61 -16.52 -2.64
C ASN A 205 -1.67 -15.30 -2.64
N PRO A 206 -2.16 -14.14 -2.14
CA PRO A 206 -1.40 -12.89 -2.16
C PRO A 206 -0.11 -12.93 -1.31
N GLU A 207 -0.08 -13.77 -0.27
CA GLU A 207 1.10 -13.96 0.59
C GLU A 207 2.25 -14.59 -0.20
N LEU A 208 2.00 -15.72 -0.87
CA LEU A 208 3.01 -16.37 -1.71
C LEU A 208 3.39 -15.51 -2.93
N SER A 209 2.43 -14.78 -3.50
CA SER A 209 2.70 -13.79 -4.56
C SER A 209 3.71 -12.73 -4.08
N LEU A 210 3.50 -12.18 -2.88
CA LEU A 210 4.41 -11.20 -2.29
C LEU A 210 5.79 -11.80 -1.98
N ASP A 211 5.86 -13.04 -1.48
CA ASP A 211 7.12 -13.73 -1.23
C ASP A 211 7.95 -13.94 -2.50
N LEU A 212 7.31 -14.37 -3.58
CA LEU A 212 7.95 -14.51 -4.89
C LEU A 212 8.45 -13.16 -5.41
N ILE A 213 7.63 -12.11 -5.36
CA ILE A 213 8.02 -10.77 -5.80
C ILE A 213 9.18 -10.21 -4.96
N ASN A 214 9.18 -10.43 -3.65
CA ASN A 214 10.30 -10.02 -2.79
C ASN A 214 11.59 -10.73 -3.17
N TRP A 215 11.54 -12.04 -3.44
CA TRP A 215 12.70 -12.80 -3.86
C TRP A 215 13.23 -12.35 -5.22
N VAL A 216 12.34 -12.19 -6.22
CA VAL A 216 12.71 -11.68 -7.55
C VAL A 216 13.34 -10.28 -7.46
N GLU A 217 12.75 -9.38 -6.67
CA GLU A 217 13.24 -8.01 -6.49
C GLU A 217 14.65 -7.99 -5.92
N GLN A 218 14.88 -8.72 -4.82
CA GLN A 218 16.20 -8.83 -4.19
C GLN A 218 17.23 -9.46 -5.13
N SER A 219 16.83 -10.51 -5.85
CA SER A 219 17.70 -11.24 -6.78
C SER A 219 18.17 -10.35 -7.92
N LEU A 220 17.26 -9.58 -8.53
CA LEU A 220 17.60 -8.61 -9.57
C LEU A 220 18.47 -7.49 -9.01
N ARG A 221 18.12 -6.95 -7.85
CA ARG A 221 18.85 -5.86 -7.20
C ARG A 221 20.31 -6.24 -6.90
N TYR A 222 20.52 -7.38 -6.26
CA TYR A 222 21.84 -7.88 -5.85
C TYR A 222 22.71 -8.37 -7.02
N SER A 223 22.13 -8.51 -8.20
CA SER A 223 22.84 -8.88 -9.43
C SER A 223 23.54 -7.69 -10.11
N GLY A 224 23.31 -6.47 -9.63
CA GLY A 224 24.08 -5.28 -9.99
C GLY A 224 24.19 -5.07 -11.50
N SER A 225 25.41 -5.04 -12.02
CA SER A 225 25.66 -4.75 -13.43
C SER A 225 25.07 -5.78 -14.39
N VAL A 226 24.79 -7.02 -13.95
CA VAL A 226 24.11 -8.02 -14.80
C VAL A 226 22.72 -7.53 -15.20
N VAL A 227 22.03 -6.83 -14.29
CA VAL A 227 20.71 -6.25 -14.54
C VAL A 227 20.82 -4.88 -15.20
N GLU A 228 21.78 -4.05 -14.79
CA GLU A 228 21.99 -2.73 -15.39
C GLU A 228 22.37 -2.79 -16.87
N ASP A 229 23.19 -3.76 -17.26
CA ASP A 229 23.68 -3.92 -18.64
C ASP A 229 22.67 -4.64 -19.56
N ASP A 230 21.62 -5.26 -19.01
CA ASP A 230 20.58 -5.98 -19.76
C ASP A 230 19.24 -5.22 -19.70
N PRO A 231 18.78 -4.62 -20.82
CA PRO A 231 17.53 -3.86 -20.86
C PRO A 231 16.28 -4.65 -20.46
N ILE A 232 16.25 -5.97 -20.70
CA ILE A 232 15.11 -6.83 -20.36
C ILE A 232 15.08 -7.06 -18.85
N LEU A 233 16.21 -7.35 -18.24
CA LEU A 233 16.31 -7.51 -16.79
C LEU A 233 16.09 -6.19 -16.06
N ALA A 234 16.61 -5.07 -16.60
CA ALA A 234 16.36 -3.74 -16.05
C ALA A 234 14.87 -3.42 -16.04
N ASP A 235 14.16 -3.65 -17.15
CA ASP A 235 12.71 -3.46 -17.22
C ASP A 235 11.95 -4.40 -16.28
N LEU A 236 12.37 -5.67 -16.17
CA LEU A 236 11.78 -6.62 -15.23
C LEU A 236 11.95 -6.15 -13.78
N TYR A 237 13.10 -5.56 -13.44
CA TYR A 237 13.31 -4.99 -12.12
C TYR A 237 12.32 -3.86 -11.84
N LEU A 238 12.16 -2.93 -12.78
CA LEU A 238 11.17 -1.85 -12.66
C LEU A 238 9.75 -2.39 -12.49
N GLN A 239 9.38 -3.42 -13.27
CA GLN A 239 8.08 -4.10 -13.14
C GLN A 239 7.91 -4.77 -11.78
N THR A 240 8.97 -5.41 -11.27
CA THR A 240 8.95 -6.08 -9.97
C THR A 240 8.77 -5.06 -8.86
N VAL A 241 9.48 -3.92 -8.90
CA VAL A 241 9.31 -2.82 -7.93
C VAL A 241 7.90 -2.25 -8.00
N ALA A 242 7.39 -1.99 -9.20
CA ALA A 242 6.04 -1.48 -9.43
C ALA A 242 4.96 -2.44 -8.90
N PHE A 243 5.12 -3.74 -9.15
CA PHE A 243 4.18 -4.76 -8.71
C PHE A 243 4.26 -5.02 -7.20
N LYS A 244 5.46 -5.00 -6.61
CA LYS A 244 5.67 -5.04 -5.15
C LYS A 244 4.95 -3.90 -4.45
N GLN A 245 5.04 -2.68 -4.99
CA GLN A 245 4.27 -1.54 -4.52
C GLN A 245 2.77 -1.85 -4.63
N PHE A 246 2.29 -2.19 -5.84
CA PHE A 246 0.88 -2.51 -6.06
C PHE A 246 0.33 -3.51 -5.02
N ILE A 247 0.97 -4.69 -4.83
CA ILE A 247 0.53 -5.71 -3.86
C ILE A 247 0.50 -5.16 -2.42
N SER A 248 1.53 -4.39 -2.04
CA SER A 248 1.66 -3.86 -0.68
C SER A 248 0.57 -2.84 -0.31
N PHE A 249 0.01 -2.15 -1.31
CA PHE A 249 -1.02 -1.12 -1.12
C PHE A 249 -2.43 -1.62 -1.44
N SER A 250 -2.60 -2.47 -2.45
CA SER A 250 -3.92 -2.98 -2.88
C SER A 250 -4.56 -3.96 -1.89
N THR A 251 -3.75 -4.59 -1.02
CA THR A 251 -4.21 -5.60 -0.04
C THR A 251 -4.68 -4.99 1.29
N LYS A 252 -4.47 -3.68 1.52
CA LYS A 252 -4.72 -3.02 2.80
C LYS A 252 -5.94 -2.09 2.83
N GLU A 253 -6.64 -1.93 1.70
CA GLU A 253 -7.68 -0.91 1.51
C GLU A 253 -9.10 -1.46 1.69
N SER A 254 -9.48 -1.80 2.92
CA SER A 254 -10.91 -1.95 3.24
C SER A 254 -11.51 -0.55 3.45
N HIS A 255 -12.48 -0.15 2.63
CA HIS A 255 -13.34 1.04 2.79
C HIS A 255 -12.69 2.42 2.54
N TYR A 256 -11.71 2.53 1.66
CA TYR A 256 -11.35 3.82 1.08
C TYR A 256 -12.41 4.25 0.05
N VAL A 257 -12.68 5.55 -0.05
CA VAL A 257 -13.66 6.11 -1.01
C VAL A 257 -12.93 7.09 -1.92
N PRO A 258 -12.88 6.83 -3.23
CA PRO A 258 -12.23 7.73 -4.17
C PRO A 258 -12.90 9.12 -4.21
N TYR A 259 -12.12 10.16 -4.52
CA TYR A 259 -12.57 11.57 -4.41
C TYR A 259 -13.60 12.01 -5.48
N LEU A 260 -13.56 11.41 -6.66
CA LEU A 260 -14.53 11.72 -7.72
C LEU A 260 -15.79 10.87 -7.53
N ASP A 261 -16.90 11.31 -8.09
CA ASP A 261 -18.10 10.48 -8.13
C ASP A 261 -17.91 9.30 -9.11
N LYS A 262 -18.69 8.24 -8.88
CA LYS A 262 -18.67 6.99 -9.65
C LYS A 262 -18.79 7.18 -11.17
N VAL A 263 -19.55 8.18 -11.66
CA VAL A 263 -19.80 8.38 -13.10
C VAL A 263 -18.49 8.64 -13.84
N LEU A 264 -17.57 9.38 -13.22
CA LEU A 264 -16.26 9.65 -13.83
C LEU A 264 -15.31 8.45 -13.79
N TYR A 265 -15.50 7.52 -12.85
CA TYR A 265 -14.74 6.26 -12.84
C TYR A 265 -15.27 5.29 -13.89
N GLN A 266 -16.58 5.28 -14.14
CA GLN A 266 -17.20 4.51 -15.20
C GLN A 266 -16.64 4.91 -16.58
N ASP A 267 -16.67 6.20 -16.94
CA ASP A 267 -16.18 6.68 -18.25
C ASP A 267 -14.69 6.32 -18.47
N LYS A 268 -13.88 6.47 -17.41
CA LYS A 268 -12.45 6.11 -17.46
C LYS A 268 -12.28 4.61 -17.63
N TYR A 269 -12.99 3.81 -16.85
CA TYR A 269 -12.93 2.36 -16.91
C TYR A 269 -13.37 1.83 -18.29
N GLU A 270 -14.45 2.36 -18.86
CA GLU A 270 -14.93 1.98 -20.19
C GLU A 270 -13.89 2.32 -21.29
N ALA A 271 -13.27 3.49 -21.22
CA ALA A 271 -12.23 3.88 -22.17
C ALA A 271 -11.02 2.93 -22.13
N TYR A 272 -10.56 2.54 -20.93
CA TYR A 272 -9.49 1.55 -20.78
C TYR A 272 -9.91 0.17 -21.27
N LEU A 273 -11.09 -0.29 -20.87
CA LEU A 273 -11.62 -1.60 -21.25
C LEU A 273 -11.70 -1.73 -22.77
N LYS A 274 -12.17 -0.71 -23.48
CA LYS A 274 -12.27 -0.71 -24.94
C LYS A 274 -10.91 -0.90 -25.62
N ALA A 275 -9.89 -0.17 -25.18
CA ALA A 275 -8.53 -0.32 -25.71
C ALA A 275 -7.97 -1.72 -25.45
N MET A 276 -8.28 -2.29 -24.28
CA MET A 276 -7.81 -3.61 -23.87
C MET A 276 -8.48 -4.77 -24.59
N VAL A 277 -9.80 -4.69 -24.78
CA VAL A 277 -10.53 -5.66 -25.60
C VAL A 277 -10.00 -5.65 -27.03
N ALA A 278 -9.72 -4.47 -27.59
CA ALA A 278 -9.13 -4.36 -28.93
C ALA A 278 -7.72 -4.96 -29.00
N TYR A 279 -6.90 -4.78 -27.96
CA TYR A 279 -5.58 -5.39 -27.86
C TYR A 279 -5.65 -6.91 -27.72
N GLN A 280 -6.50 -7.43 -26.83
CA GLN A 280 -6.72 -8.87 -26.64
C GLN A 280 -7.14 -9.56 -27.95
N ALA A 281 -8.02 -8.93 -28.74
CA ALA A 281 -8.42 -9.47 -30.02
C ALA A 281 -7.24 -9.64 -30.99
N GLN A 282 -6.24 -8.75 -30.96
CA GLN A 282 -5.02 -8.93 -31.76
C GLN A 282 -4.14 -10.04 -31.19
N TRP A 283 -4.06 -10.14 -29.86
CA TRP A 283 -3.32 -11.21 -29.18
C TRP A 283 -3.87 -12.59 -29.52
N ASP A 284 -5.19 -12.76 -29.56
CA ASP A 284 -5.83 -14.03 -29.90
C ASP A 284 -5.47 -14.47 -31.34
N ILE A 285 -5.39 -13.53 -32.29
CA ILE A 285 -4.94 -13.79 -33.68
C ILE A 285 -3.47 -14.24 -33.72
N ILE A 286 -2.63 -13.64 -32.88
CA ILE A 286 -1.19 -13.93 -32.78
C ILE A 286 -0.96 -15.32 -32.18
N GLN A 287 -1.69 -15.67 -31.11
CA GLN A 287 -1.62 -16.97 -30.44
C GLN A 287 -2.16 -18.12 -31.29
N ASP A 288 -3.11 -17.85 -32.19
CA ASP A 288 -3.67 -18.88 -33.05
C ASP A 288 -2.59 -19.46 -33.98
N ARG A 289 -2.31 -20.75 -33.79
CA ARG A 289 -1.32 -21.52 -34.56
C ARG A 289 -1.74 -21.74 -36.02
N SER A 290 -3.02 -21.53 -36.34
CA SER A 290 -3.57 -21.66 -37.69
C SER A 290 -3.48 -20.36 -38.51
N THR A 291 -3.20 -19.23 -37.87
CA THR A 291 -3.01 -17.93 -38.53
C THR A 291 -1.68 -17.88 -39.28
N VAL A 292 -1.70 -17.36 -40.50
CA VAL A 292 -0.48 -17.15 -41.31
C VAL A 292 0.37 -16.01 -40.74
N ILE A 293 1.68 -16.10 -40.92
CA ILE A 293 2.64 -15.18 -40.26
C ILE A 293 2.44 -13.72 -40.68
N GLU A 294 1.99 -13.46 -41.90
CA GLU A 294 1.68 -12.12 -42.40
C GLU A 294 0.54 -11.46 -41.60
N ASP A 295 -0.52 -12.22 -41.33
CA ASP A 295 -1.67 -11.77 -40.54
C ASP A 295 -1.27 -11.55 -39.08
N LYS A 296 -0.36 -12.39 -38.54
CA LYS A 296 0.21 -12.19 -37.20
C LYS A 296 1.05 -10.91 -37.11
N ILE A 297 1.81 -10.57 -38.14
CA ILE A 297 2.59 -9.32 -38.20
C ILE A 297 1.69 -8.09 -38.30
N GLU A 298 0.62 -8.14 -39.10
CA GLU A 298 -0.36 -7.06 -39.13
C GLU A 298 -1.11 -6.90 -37.80
N ALA A 299 -1.49 -8.01 -37.16
CA ALA A 299 -2.05 -7.99 -35.81
C ALA A 299 -1.07 -7.38 -34.79
N ALA A 300 0.22 -7.69 -34.87
CA ALA A 300 1.25 -7.11 -34.01
C ALA A 300 1.39 -5.58 -34.21
N LYS A 301 1.30 -5.07 -35.45
CA LYS A 301 1.28 -3.62 -35.72
C LYS A 301 0.04 -2.93 -35.16
N LEU A 302 -1.13 -3.57 -35.26
CA LEU A 302 -2.37 -3.06 -34.67
C LEU A 302 -2.30 -3.06 -33.14
N ALA A 303 -1.72 -4.11 -32.54
CA ALA A 303 -1.47 -4.16 -31.11
C ALA A 303 -0.51 -3.04 -30.66
N LEU A 304 0.56 -2.77 -31.42
CA LEU A 304 1.48 -1.65 -31.18
C LEU A 304 0.77 -0.29 -31.21
N ALA A 305 -0.16 -0.06 -32.16
CA ALA A 305 -0.95 1.16 -32.20
C ALA A 305 -1.86 1.31 -30.95
N ASN A 306 -2.45 0.21 -30.46
CA ASN A 306 -3.23 0.25 -29.23
C ASN A 306 -2.38 0.61 -28.00
N ILE A 307 -1.08 0.29 -27.98
CA ILE A 307 -0.16 0.70 -26.90
C ILE A 307 -0.04 2.22 -26.82
N GLU A 308 -0.03 2.94 -27.95
CA GLU A 308 0.02 4.41 -27.97
C GLU A 308 -1.18 5.04 -27.27
N ASP A 309 -2.37 4.50 -27.51
CA ASP A 309 -3.62 4.95 -26.88
C ASP A 309 -3.56 4.75 -25.36
N VAL A 310 -3.01 3.61 -24.91
CA VAL A 310 -2.85 3.30 -23.50
C VAL A 310 -1.83 4.22 -22.84
N LEU A 311 -0.70 4.50 -23.48
CA LEU A 311 0.32 5.44 -22.98
C LEU A 311 -0.25 6.86 -22.81
N ARG A 312 -1.10 7.31 -23.74
CA ARG A 312 -1.81 8.60 -23.61
C ARG A 312 -2.74 8.61 -22.40
N ALA A 313 -3.50 7.54 -22.20
CA ALA A 313 -4.38 7.40 -21.04
C ALA A 313 -3.59 7.35 -19.72
N GLN A 314 -2.51 6.55 -19.66
CA GLN A 314 -1.61 6.45 -18.51
C GLN A 314 -1.00 7.81 -18.14
N THR A 315 -0.54 8.59 -19.13
CA THR A 315 -0.01 9.94 -18.91
C THR A 315 -1.07 10.87 -18.30
N SER A 316 -2.32 10.77 -18.75
CA SER A 316 -3.43 11.52 -18.16
C SER A 316 -3.71 11.12 -16.71
N ILE A 317 -3.64 9.82 -16.38
CA ILE A 317 -3.78 9.35 -14.99
C ILE A 317 -2.62 9.85 -14.14
N ILE A 318 -1.37 9.72 -14.61
CA ILE A 318 -0.17 10.20 -13.90
C ILE A 318 -0.33 11.67 -13.53
N THR A 319 -0.77 12.50 -14.49
CA THR A 319 -1.01 13.93 -14.26
C THR A 319 -2.10 14.17 -13.21
N GLN A 320 -3.20 13.42 -13.26
CA GLN A 320 -4.27 13.52 -12.28
C GLN A 320 -3.84 13.08 -10.88
N THR A 321 -3.13 11.95 -10.78
CA THR A 321 -2.59 11.44 -9.51
C THR A 321 -1.59 12.43 -8.92
N GLN A 322 -0.74 13.05 -9.74
CA GLN A 322 0.16 14.12 -9.27
C GLN A 322 -0.63 15.29 -8.67
N SER A 323 -1.68 15.76 -9.36
CA SER A 323 -2.53 16.83 -8.84
C SER A 323 -3.24 16.43 -7.54
N ASN A 324 -3.64 15.17 -7.40
CA ASN A 324 -4.22 14.66 -6.15
C ASN A 324 -3.20 14.66 -5.01
N ILE A 325 -1.97 14.19 -5.26
CA ILE A 325 -0.88 14.20 -4.27
C ILE A 325 -0.59 15.64 -3.82
N ASP A 326 -0.51 16.60 -4.75
CA ASP A 326 -0.25 17.99 -4.41
C ASP A 326 -1.35 18.55 -3.50
N LYS A 327 -2.62 18.26 -3.80
CA LYS A 327 -3.78 18.65 -2.95
C LYS A 327 -3.76 17.99 -1.57
N ILE A 328 -3.40 16.71 -1.48
CA ILE A 328 -3.26 16.01 -0.19
C ILE A 328 -2.10 16.63 0.61
N GLY A 329 -1.00 16.99 -0.05
CA GLY A 329 0.13 17.69 0.57
C GLY A 329 -0.24 19.07 1.12
N ASP A 330 -1.05 19.83 0.38
CA ASP A 330 -1.62 21.10 0.86
C ASP A 330 -2.52 20.88 2.09
N SER A 331 -3.39 19.86 2.04
CA SER A 331 -4.26 19.47 3.17
C SER A 331 -3.43 19.05 4.40
N LEU A 332 -2.34 18.30 4.20
CA LEU A 332 -1.46 17.88 5.29
C LEU A 332 -0.79 19.10 5.95
N THR A 333 -0.34 20.06 5.14
CA THR A 333 0.26 21.32 5.63
C THR A 333 -0.77 22.13 6.43
N GLU A 334 -2.01 22.18 5.96
CA GLU A 334 -3.11 22.86 6.67
C GLU A 334 -3.39 22.21 8.03
N VAL A 335 -3.60 20.89 8.07
CA VAL A 335 -3.88 20.17 9.33
C VAL A 335 -2.68 20.20 10.29
N ASP A 336 -1.44 20.09 9.80
CA ASP A 336 -0.23 20.24 10.61
C ASP A 336 -0.14 21.64 11.24
N SER A 337 -0.51 22.68 10.49
CA SER A 337 -0.54 24.05 11.04
C SER A 337 -1.59 24.21 12.14
N GLN A 338 -2.76 23.56 11.99
CA GLN A 338 -3.81 23.54 13.00
C GLN A 338 -3.35 22.78 14.25
N TYR A 339 -2.67 21.64 14.07
CA TYR A 339 -2.11 20.86 15.16
C TYR A 339 -1.09 21.65 15.97
N LYS A 340 -0.15 22.35 15.32
CA LYS A 340 0.85 23.20 15.98
C LYS A 340 0.22 24.38 16.73
N ALA A 341 -0.83 24.97 16.17
CA ALA A 341 -1.58 26.02 16.88
C ALA A 341 -2.29 25.47 18.12
N GLN A 342 -2.94 24.32 17.99
CA GLN A 342 -3.63 23.64 19.09
C GLN A 342 -2.65 23.15 20.17
N GLU A 343 -1.44 22.72 19.80
CA GLU A 343 -0.37 22.35 20.73
C GLU A 343 -0.06 23.48 21.72
N LEU A 344 0.05 24.72 21.25
CA LEU A 344 0.29 25.88 22.12
C LEU A 344 -0.85 26.09 23.13
N VAL A 345 -2.09 25.90 22.69
CA VAL A 345 -3.28 26.03 23.55
C VAL A 345 -3.32 24.89 24.58
N THR A 346 -3.03 23.66 24.17
CA THR A 346 -2.96 22.52 25.09
C THR A 346 -1.86 22.68 26.13
N LEU A 347 -0.69 23.22 25.75
CA LEU A 347 0.42 23.51 26.68
C LEU A 347 0.05 24.60 27.71
N ASP A 348 -0.73 25.60 27.32
CA ASP A 348 -1.26 26.60 28.24
C ASP A 348 -2.26 25.99 29.23
N ALA A 349 -3.23 25.21 28.74
CA ALA A 349 -4.20 24.50 29.58
C ALA A 349 -3.52 23.51 30.56
N ARG A 350 -2.46 22.82 30.10
CA ARG A 350 -1.60 21.96 30.92
C ARG A 350 -0.99 22.72 32.09
N THR A 351 -0.53 23.95 31.87
CA THR A 351 0.09 24.78 32.93
C THR A 351 -0.92 25.06 34.04
N THR A 352 -2.17 25.39 33.68
CA THR A 352 -3.25 25.59 34.66
C THR A 352 -3.57 24.32 35.44
N TYR A 353 -3.64 23.17 34.75
CA TYR A 353 -3.85 21.87 35.39
C TYR A 353 -2.72 21.50 36.36
N LEU A 354 -1.45 21.69 35.97
CA LEU A 354 -0.28 21.41 36.82
C LEU A 354 -0.30 22.23 38.12
N VAL A 355 -0.66 23.51 38.03
CA VAL A 355 -0.85 24.36 39.23
C VAL A 355 -1.98 23.81 40.10
N GLY A 356 -3.08 23.34 39.50
CA GLY A 356 -4.18 22.65 40.20
C GLY A 356 -3.71 21.41 40.95
N VAL A 357 -2.91 20.56 40.31
CA VAL A 357 -2.33 19.33 40.91
C VAL A 357 -1.41 19.65 42.09
N GLU A 358 -0.54 20.66 41.98
CA GLU A 358 0.35 21.07 43.08
C GLU A 358 -0.39 21.72 44.26
N ASN A 359 -1.46 22.48 43.99
CA ASN A 359 -2.30 23.02 45.05
C ASN A 359 -3.05 21.90 45.78
N TRP A 360 -3.60 20.94 45.03
CA TRP A 360 -4.26 19.76 45.59
C TRP A 360 -3.30 18.91 46.44
N LYS A 361 -2.05 18.74 46.00
CA LYS A 361 -0.98 18.06 46.76
C LYS A 361 -0.80 18.61 48.17
N THR A 362 -0.72 19.94 48.27
CA THR A 362 -0.45 20.62 49.53
C THR A 362 -1.59 20.40 50.53
N GLN A 363 -2.78 20.04 50.04
CA GLN A 363 -3.97 19.78 50.83
C GLN A 363 -4.18 18.30 51.22
N GLN A 364 -3.62 17.31 50.50
CA GLN A 364 -4.06 15.90 50.61
C GLN A 364 -3.04 14.79 50.94
N GLN A 365 -1.78 15.07 51.33
CA GLN A 365 -0.81 14.07 51.86
C GLN A 365 -0.74 12.68 51.14
N LEU A 366 -0.90 12.61 49.81
CA LEU A 366 -0.86 11.35 49.03
C LEU A 366 0.18 11.43 47.90
N ASN A 367 1.29 10.69 48.02
CA ASN A 367 2.38 10.70 47.04
C ASN A 367 2.10 9.88 45.76
N ALA A 368 1.37 8.76 45.86
CA ALA A 368 1.17 7.84 44.73
C ALA A 368 0.17 8.39 43.67
N ALA A 369 -0.94 9.00 44.11
CA ALA A 369 -1.92 9.62 43.20
C ALA A 369 -1.33 10.82 42.43
N LEU A 370 -0.37 11.51 43.04
CA LEU A 370 0.29 12.66 42.45
C LEU A 370 1.21 12.30 41.27
N ALA A 371 1.90 11.16 41.36
CA ALA A 371 2.72 10.66 40.26
C ALA A 371 1.85 10.37 39.02
N ILE A 372 0.61 9.89 39.23
CA ILE A 372 -0.37 9.63 38.16
C ILE A 372 -0.84 10.96 37.53
N PHE A 373 -1.24 11.95 38.34
CA PHE A 373 -1.70 13.24 37.81
C PHE A 373 -0.63 14.05 37.09
N LYS A 374 0.62 13.96 37.54
CA LYS A 374 1.77 14.53 36.83
C LYS A 374 2.09 13.78 35.55
N ALA A 375 2.06 12.45 35.58
CA ALA A 375 2.22 11.63 34.38
C ALA A 375 1.18 12.02 33.31
N ILE A 376 -0.07 12.29 33.70
CA ILE A 376 -1.13 12.76 32.79
C ILE A 376 -0.84 14.15 32.21
N ALA A 377 -0.22 15.05 32.98
CA ALA A 377 0.24 16.33 32.45
C ALA A 377 1.35 16.16 31.41
N GLU A 378 2.28 15.23 31.62
CA GLU A 378 3.36 14.94 30.65
C GLU A 378 2.86 14.32 29.34
N ILE A 379 1.62 13.78 29.30
CA ILE A 379 1.02 13.24 28.08
C ILE A 379 0.80 14.32 27.03
N GLY A 380 0.37 15.53 27.43
CA GLY A 380 0.20 16.63 26.48
C GLY A 380 1.50 16.95 25.77
N SER A 381 2.61 16.98 26.51
CA SER A 381 3.97 17.13 25.96
C SER A 381 4.40 15.93 25.12
N ALA A 382 4.02 14.71 25.49
CA ALA A 382 4.35 13.50 24.74
C ALA A 382 3.62 13.48 23.39
N VAL A 383 2.30 13.71 23.39
CA VAL A 383 1.45 13.82 22.18
C VAL A 383 1.94 14.95 21.29
N SER A 384 2.27 16.11 21.87
CA SER A 384 2.77 17.27 21.12
C SER A 384 4.18 17.04 20.53
N GLY A 385 5.04 16.33 21.26
CA GLY A 385 6.38 15.96 20.83
C GLY A 385 6.41 14.97 19.66
N VAL A 386 5.39 14.11 19.50
CA VAL A 386 5.45 13.03 18.50
C VAL A 386 5.53 13.56 17.06
N PHE A 387 4.75 14.58 16.70
CA PHE A 387 4.73 15.14 15.34
C PHE A 387 5.86 16.14 15.06
N THR A 388 6.52 16.64 16.11
CA THR A 388 7.71 17.50 15.98
C THR A 388 9.02 16.72 15.97
N GLY A 389 8.95 15.37 16.02
CA GLY A 389 10.11 14.47 16.10
C GLY A 389 10.77 14.44 17.48
N ASN A 390 10.14 15.03 18.50
CA ASN A 390 10.64 15.05 19.86
C ASN A 390 10.03 13.93 20.71
N LEU A 391 10.71 12.77 20.73
CA LEU A 391 10.33 11.63 21.55
C LEU A 391 10.77 11.73 23.02
N SER A 392 11.42 12.83 23.43
CA SER A 392 11.94 12.98 24.80
C SER A 392 10.83 12.87 25.85
N GLY A 393 9.64 13.42 25.57
CA GLY A 393 8.49 13.37 26.48
C GLY A 393 8.01 11.95 26.82
N VAL A 394 8.12 10.99 25.88
CA VAL A 394 7.72 9.60 26.10
C VAL A 394 8.73 8.85 26.98
N ASN A 395 10.02 9.12 26.76
CA ASN A 395 11.10 8.54 27.56
C ASN A 395 11.09 9.12 28.98
N ASP A 396 10.93 10.43 29.11
CA ASP A 396 10.82 11.12 30.41
C ASP A 396 9.62 10.61 31.22
N LEU A 397 8.46 10.41 30.57
CA LEU A 397 7.28 9.82 31.20
C LEU A 397 7.57 8.41 31.73
N THR A 398 8.22 7.57 30.92
CA THR A 398 8.58 6.19 31.29
C THR A 398 9.55 6.18 32.49
N GLU A 399 10.57 7.05 32.47
CA GLU A 399 11.54 7.18 33.56
C GLU A 399 10.94 7.76 34.85
N GLN A 400 10.03 8.72 34.73
CA GLN A 400 9.33 9.29 35.89
C GLN A 400 8.41 8.25 36.55
N LEU A 401 7.68 7.46 35.77
CA LEU A 401 6.80 6.41 36.28
C LEU A 401 7.57 5.24 36.92
N ALA A 402 8.74 4.88 36.38
CA ALA A 402 9.58 3.82 36.94
C ALA A 402 10.04 4.09 38.39
N LYS A 403 10.04 5.37 38.83
CA LYS A 403 10.37 5.78 40.21
C LYS A 403 9.25 5.49 41.21
N THR A 404 8.07 5.04 40.77
CA THR A 404 6.93 4.72 41.64
C THR A 404 6.16 3.50 41.09
N PRO A 405 6.48 2.26 41.54
CA PRO A 405 5.92 1.02 40.96
C PRO A 405 4.39 0.95 40.91
N GLU A 406 3.69 1.47 41.92
CA GLU A 406 2.21 1.52 41.95
C GLU A 406 1.62 2.51 40.93
N ALA A 407 2.33 3.62 40.66
CA ALA A 407 1.94 4.57 39.62
C ALA A 407 2.24 4.01 38.23
N LEU A 408 3.35 3.26 38.08
CA LEU A 408 3.68 2.53 36.86
C LEU A 408 2.63 1.48 36.53
N GLU A 409 2.16 0.70 37.51
CA GLU A 409 1.12 -0.32 37.30
C GLU A 409 -0.20 0.32 36.83
N LYS A 410 -0.60 1.45 37.44
CA LYS A 410 -1.83 2.18 37.07
C LYS A 410 -1.72 2.95 35.74
N ALA A 411 -0.53 3.39 35.35
CA ALA A 411 -0.29 4.13 34.10
C ALA A 411 0.25 3.26 32.96
N LYS A 412 0.39 1.94 33.17
CA LYS A 412 1.01 1.02 32.21
C LYS A 412 0.29 1.03 30.86
N ASN A 413 -1.04 0.92 30.86
CA ASN A 413 -1.84 0.92 29.64
C ASN A 413 -1.69 2.24 28.87
N LEU A 414 -1.64 3.35 29.59
CA LEU A 414 -1.45 4.68 29.03
C LEU A 414 -0.08 4.82 28.34
N VAL A 415 1.01 4.37 29.00
CA VAL A 415 2.35 4.36 28.40
C VAL A 415 2.41 3.46 27.16
N THR A 416 1.79 2.28 27.23
CA THR A 416 1.72 1.35 26.08
C THR A 416 0.97 1.99 24.90
N ASN A 417 -0.17 2.64 25.15
CA ASN A 417 -0.98 3.26 24.10
C ASN A 417 -0.25 4.45 23.47
N ILE A 418 0.46 5.27 24.25
CA ILE A 418 1.32 6.36 23.74
C ILE A 418 2.44 5.81 22.84
N LYS A 419 3.11 4.73 23.26
CA LYS A 419 4.14 4.07 22.45
C LYS A 419 3.58 3.50 21.15
N SER A 420 2.37 2.96 21.17
CA SER A 420 1.68 2.47 19.97
C SER A 420 1.45 3.59 18.96
N VAL A 421 0.87 4.72 19.41
CA VAL A 421 0.67 5.91 18.57
C VAL A 421 1.99 6.43 17.99
N THR A 422 3.03 6.48 18.82
CA THR A 422 4.38 6.92 18.41
C THR A 422 4.98 6.00 17.34
N GLY A 423 4.85 4.68 17.52
CA GLY A 423 5.36 3.69 16.56
C GLY A 423 4.64 3.77 15.21
N ILE A 424 3.32 4.01 15.22
CA ILE A 424 2.53 4.25 14.00
C ILE A 424 3.03 5.49 13.28
N ILE A 425 3.20 6.61 13.98
CA ILE A 425 3.65 7.87 13.36
C ILE A 425 5.06 7.76 12.78
N ASP A 426 5.99 7.11 13.49
CA ASP A 426 7.35 6.88 13.01
C ASP A 426 7.37 6.01 11.74
N SER A 427 6.58 4.92 11.73
CA SER A 427 6.43 4.08 10.55
C SER A 427 5.87 4.87 9.35
N VAL A 428 4.80 5.63 9.55
CA VAL A 428 4.16 6.42 8.49
C VAL A 428 5.10 7.50 7.95
N THR A 429 5.80 8.22 8.82
CA THR A 429 6.73 9.30 8.43
C THR A 429 7.91 8.76 7.63
N LYS A 430 8.49 7.63 8.05
CA LYS A 430 9.57 6.95 7.31
C LYS A 430 9.10 6.47 5.95
N THR A 431 7.89 5.91 5.88
CA THR A 431 7.28 5.48 4.63
C THR A 431 7.12 6.65 3.66
N ILE A 432 6.47 7.75 4.08
CA ILE A 432 6.27 8.94 3.24
C ILE A 432 7.60 9.46 2.69
N SER A 433 8.61 9.57 3.57
CA SER A 433 9.93 10.07 3.19
C SER A 433 10.59 9.16 2.15
N GLY A 434 10.52 7.85 2.34
CA GLY A 434 11.06 6.87 1.40
C GLY A 434 10.36 6.88 0.05
N ILE A 435 9.02 6.94 0.01
CA ILE A 435 8.25 6.97 -1.25
C ILE A 435 8.50 8.30 -1.97
N SER A 436 8.58 9.41 -1.24
CA SER A 436 8.91 10.73 -1.82
C SER A 436 10.28 10.73 -2.47
N GLN A 437 11.28 10.13 -1.82
CA GLN A 437 12.63 9.98 -2.38
C GLN A 437 12.61 9.12 -3.65
N LEU A 438 11.97 7.94 -3.60
CA LEU A 438 11.81 7.06 -4.75
C LEU A 438 11.11 7.77 -5.93
N THR A 439 10.04 8.52 -5.64
CA THR A 439 9.31 9.31 -6.63
C THR A 439 10.21 10.37 -7.29
N ALA A 440 11.01 11.08 -6.48
CA ALA A 440 11.94 12.08 -6.98
C ALA A 440 13.03 11.45 -7.87
N ASP A 441 13.55 10.30 -7.48
CA ASP A 441 14.56 9.56 -8.25
C ASP A 441 14.00 9.12 -9.61
N ILE A 442 12.80 8.53 -9.62
CA ILE A 442 12.10 8.11 -10.85
C ILE A 442 11.84 9.30 -11.78
N LYS A 443 11.35 10.43 -11.26
CA LYS A 443 11.09 11.63 -12.07
C LYS A 443 12.34 12.27 -12.66
N SER A 444 13.46 12.22 -11.95
CA SER A 444 14.70 12.86 -12.39
C SER A 444 15.34 12.14 -13.57
N THR A 445 15.56 10.83 -13.43
CA THR A 445 16.06 9.91 -14.47
C THR A 445 15.92 8.50 -13.90
N ILE A 446 15.16 7.64 -14.58
CA ILE A 446 15.01 6.23 -14.21
C ILE A 446 16.34 5.53 -14.47
N LYS A 447 17.09 5.27 -13.40
CA LYS A 447 18.33 4.49 -13.41
C LYS A 447 18.22 3.37 -12.39
N PHE A 448 18.61 2.17 -12.80
CA PHE A 448 18.63 0.98 -11.93
C PHE A 448 19.29 1.29 -10.58
N GLN A 449 20.50 1.87 -10.59
CA GLN A 449 21.25 2.16 -9.37
C GLN A 449 20.48 3.05 -8.38
N LYS A 450 19.84 4.12 -8.85
CA LYS A 450 19.08 5.03 -7.97
C LYS A 450 17.88 4.34 -7.33
N ILE A 451 17.17 3.54 -8.12
CA ILE A 451 15.98 2.83 -7.63
C ILE A 451 16.40 1.72 -6.66
N SER A 452 17.48 0.99 -6.97
CA SER A 452 18.09 0.00 -6.08
C SER A 452 18.46 0.62 -4.73
N GLU A 453 19.17 1.75 -4.73
CA GLU A 453 19.58 2.47 -3.52
C GLU A 453 18.36 2.95 -2.72
N ALA A 454 17.31 3.45 -3.38
CA ALA A 454 16.07 3.84 -2.72
C ALA A 454 15.35 2.64 -2.07
N MET A 455 15.40 1.46 -2.69
CA MET A 455 14.78 0.24 -2.17
C MET A 455 15.54 -0.34 -0.96
N ASP A 456 16.86 -0.16 -0.86
CA ASP A 456 17.66 -0.59 0.31
C ASP A 456 17.25 0.10 1.62
N GLY A 457 16.77 1.34 1.54
CA GLY A 457 16.33 2.11 2.70
C GLY A 457 14.86 1.92 3.08
N PHE A 458 14.09 1.13 2.30
CA PHE A 458 12.64 1.16 2.35
C PHE A 458 12.02 -0.06 3.05
N ASN A 459 11.16 0.17 4.05
CA ASN A 459 10.31 -0.85 4.65
C ASN A 459 8.84 -0.49 4.40
N PHE A 460 8.13 -1.34 3.64
CA PHE A 460 6.71 -1.16 3.28
C PHE A 460 5.72 -1.44 4.43
N ASN A 461 6.19 -1.55 5.68
CA ASN A 461 5.30 -1.82 6.80
C ASN A 461 4.49 -0.58 7.23
N ILE A 462 3.48 -0.26 6.43
CA ILE A 462 2.54 0.83 6.64
C ILE A 462 1.35 0.31 7.47
N PRO A 463 1.01 0.95 8.60
CA PRO A 463 -0.18 0.58 9.37
C PRO A 463 -1.44 0.92 8.58
N THR A 464 -2.48 0.13 8.77
CA THR A 464 -3.82 0.44 8.25
C THR A 464 -4.40 1.65 8.96
N ILE A 465 -5.37 2.32 8.33
CA ILE A 465 -6.13 3.42 8.95
C ILE A 465 -6.80 2.94 10.26
N ASN A 466 -7.32 1.72 10.28
CA ASN A 466 -7.92 1.12 11.47
C ASN A 466 -6.92 0.93 12.61
N GLU A 467 -5.74 0.38 12.33
CA GLU A 467 -4.67 0.24 13.34
C GLU A 467 -4.23 1.60 13.89
N SER A 468 -4.09 2.60 13.00
CA SER A 468 -3.78 3.97 13.39
C SER A 468 -4.86 4.57 14.30
N ASN A 469 -6.13 4.49 13.89
CA ASN A 469 -7.25 5.03 14.65
C ASN A 469 -7.41 4.34 16.01
N LEU A 470 -7.34 3.02 16.05
CA LEU A 470 -7.44 2.23 17.28
C LEU A 470 -6.39 2.66 18.30
N ALA A 471 -5.14 2.89 17.87
CA ALA A 471 -4.08 3.34 18.77
C ALA A 471 -4.41 4.69 19.42
N TRP A 472 -4.92 5.65 18.65
CA TRP A 472 -5.35 6.95 19.16
C TRP A 472 -6.59 6.85 20.06
N ASP A 473 -7.55 5.99 19.72
CA ASP A 473 -8.79 5.78 20.51
C ASP A 473 -8.51 5.15 21.87
N LEU A 474 -7.63 4.16 21.91
CA LEU A 474 -7.17 3.55 23.16
C LEU A 474 -6.42 4.58 24.03
N MET A 475 -5.63 5.46 23.41
CA MET A 475 -4.92 6.51 24.14
C MET A 475 -5.88 7.55 24.74
N ILE A 476 -6.81 8.10 23.96
CA ILE A 476 -7.74 9.12 24.47
C ILE A 476 -8.73 8.55 25.48
N THR A 477 -9.11 7.28 25.37
CA THR A 477 -9.95 6.60 26.36
C THR A 477 -9.27 6.57 27.74
N GLU A 478 -7.97 6.25 27.77
CA GLU A 478 -7.20 6.27 29.01
C GLU A 478 -7.03 7.69 29.55
N ILE A 479 -6.76 8.68 28.69
CA ILE A 479 -6.69 10.11 29.09
C ILE A 479 -8.02 10.57 29.72
N ARG A 480 -9.16 10.25 29.08
CA ARG A 480 -10.51 10.57 29.57
C ARG A 480 -10.77 9.97 30.94
N SER A 481 -10.50 8.67 31.11
CA SER A 481 -10.70 7.97 32.38
C SER A 481 -9.95 8.66 33.52
N ASN A 482 -8.68 8.98 33.25
CA ASN A 482 -7.77 9.59 34.22
C ASN A 482 -8.12 11.05 34.55
N LEU A 483 -8.43 11.89 33.56
CA LEU A 483 -8.80 13.30 33.79
C LEU A 483 -10.21 13.42 34.39
N ARG A 484 -11.15 12.55 34.06
CA ARG A 484 -12.46 12.51 34.75
C ARG A 484 -12.30 12.16 36.24
N TYR A 485 -11.37 11.26 36.56
CA TYR A 485 -11.04 10.98 37.96
C TYR A 485 -10.41 12.22 38.64
N ALA A 486 -9.48 12.92 37.99
CA ALA A 486 -8.94 14.18 38.52
C ALA A 486 -10.02 15.26 38.75
N ASP A 487 -11.02 15.36 37.87
CA ASP A 487 -12.15 16.28 38.02
C ASP A 487 -13.00 15.91 39.23
N SER A 488 -13.22 14.61 39.45
CA SER A 488 -13.94 14.09 40.63
C SER A 488 -13.25 14.43 41.96
N LEU A 489 -11.94 14.69 41.93
CA LEU A 489 -11.15 15.12 43.09
C LEU A 489 -11.08 16.64 43.25
N GLY A 490 -11.73 17.41 42.37
CA GLY A 490 -11.76 18.87 42.40
C GLY A 490 -10.47 19.55 41.94
N ILE A 491 -9.63 18.85 41.16
CA ILE A 491 -8.38 19.43 40.64
C ILE A 491 -8.73 20.50 39.58
N LYS A 492 -8.36 21.76 39.86
CA LYS A 492 -8.62 22.89 38.97
C LYS A 492 -7.87 22.74 37.64
N GLY A 493 -8.49 23.17 36.52
CA GLY A 493 -7.90 23.13 35.18
C GLY A 493 -8.11 21.80 34.43
N THR A 494 -8.64 20.77 35.09
CA THR A 494 -8.81 19.43 34.53
C THR A 494 -9.73 19.40 33.29
N ARG A 495 -10.88 20.06 33.34
CA ARG A 495 -11.86 20.07 32.23
C ARG A 495 -11.31 20.75 30.98
N GLN A 496 -10.73 21.93 31.14
CA GLN A 496 -10.11 22.65 30.04
C GLN A 496 -8.97 21.84 29.43
N TYR A 497 -8.10 21.25 30.26
CA TYR A 497 -6.99 20.46 29.77
C TYR A 497 -7.46 19.19 29.01
N LEU A 498 -8.51 18.52 29.50
CA LEU A 498 -9.12 17.40 28.79
C LEU A 498 -9.68 17.83 27.42
N LEU A 499 -10.40 18.94 27.37
CA LEU A 499 -10.97 19.46 26.13
C LEU A 499 -9.89 19.77 25.08
N GLU A 500 -8.83 20.49 25.47
CA GLU A 500 -7.75 20.84 24.54
C GLU A 500 -6.95 19.61 24.08
N LEU A 501 -6.76 18.60 24.94
CA LEU A 501 -6.18 17.31 24.56
C LEU A 501 -7.05 16.55 23.57
N GLU A 502 -8.38 16.54 23.75
CA GLU A 502 -9.31 15.90 22.82
C GLU A 502 -9.25 16.53 21.42
N LYS A 503 -9.20 17.87 21.35
CA LYS A 503 -8.99 18.60 20.08
C LYS A 503 -7.65 18.24 19.45
N GLN A 504 -6.59 18.17 20.25
CA GLN A 504 -5.25 17.82 19.74
C GLN A 504 -5.18 16.38 19.21
N VAL A 505 -5.78 15.41 19.91
CA VAL A 505 -5.87 14.02 19.43
C VAL A 505 -6.66 13.92 18.14
N LEU A 506 -7.75 14.68 18.02
CA LEU A 506 -8.54 14.74 16.79
C LEU A 506 -7.70 15.18 15.59
N LEU A 507 -6.92 16.26 15.75
CA LEU A 507 -6.02 16.76 14.72
C LEU A 507 -4.88 15.76 14.44
N GLY A 508 -4.33 15.11 15.47
CA GLY A 508 -3.31 14.07 15.30
C GLY A 508 -3.79 12.87 14.49
N LYS A 509 -5.03 12.41 14.72
CA LYS A 509 -5.68 11.41 13.86
C LYS A 509 -5.80 11.88 12.42
N ALA A 510 -6.29 13.10 12.21
CA ALA A 510 -6.44 13.68 10.87
C ALA A 510 -5.10 13.79 10.12
N ILE A 511 -4.00 14.13 10.81
CA ILE A 511 -2.64 14.09 10.25
C ILE A 511 -2.29 12.68 9.81
N ASN A 512 -2.40 11.68 10.68
CA ASN A 512 -2.02 10.30 10.35
C ASN A 512 -2.78 9.76 9.14
N ILE A 513 -4.07 10.04 9.05
CA ILE A 513 -4.90 9.58 7.92
C ILE A 513 -4.49 10.30 6.64
N THR A 514 -4.30 11.62 6.69
CA THR A 514 -3.85 12.38 5.53
C THR A 514 -2.47 11.90 5.07
N GLN A 515 -1.59 11.56 6.01
CA GLN A 515 -0.28 10.96 5.76
C GLN A 515 -0.38 9.56 5.12
N LEU A 516 -1.27 8.69 5.61
CA LEU A 516 -1.53 7.38 5.02
C LEU A 516 -2.07 7.49 3.59
N ASN A 517 -3.07 8.35 3.36
CA ASN A 517 -3.61 8.64 2.04
C ASN A 517 -2.53 9.22 1.11
N PHE A 518 -1.66 10.08 1.62
CA PHE A 518 -0.53 10.64 0.88
C PHE A 518 0.45 9.53 0.46
N ALA A 519 0.83 8.65 1.38
CA ALA A 519 1.72 7.53 1.09
C ALA A 519 1.12 6.59 0.02
N GLN A 520 -0.19 6.31 0.10
CA GLN A 520 -0.92 5.49 -0.88
C GLN A 520 -0.92 6.13 -2.27
N GLU A 521 -1.33 7.39 -2.39
CA GLU A 521 -1.36 8.06 -3.69
C GLU A 521 0.06 8.24 -4.27
N GLN A 522 1.08 8.48 -3.44
CA GLN A 522 2.47 8.51 -3.90
C GLN A 522 2.95 7.14 -4.39
N ALA A 523 2.62 6.05 -3.71
CA ALA A 523 2.97 4.70 -4.15
C ALA A 523 2.31 4.33 -5.48
N LYS A 524 1.03 4.71 -5.62
CA LYS A 524 0.31 4.59 -6.89
C LYS A 524 0.98 5.39 -8.00
N LEU A 525 1.47 6.60 -7.71
CA LEU A 525 2.23 7.37 -8.68
C LEU A 525 3.54 6.66 -9.07
N VAL A 526 4.26 6.07 -8.11
CA VAL A 526 5.48 5.28 -8.39
C VAL A 526 5.16 4.13 -9.34
N ASP A 527 4.13 3.33 -9.05
CA ASP A 527 3.69 2.24 -9.92
C ASP A 527 3.36 2.74 -11.34
N LEU A 528 2.57 3.81 -11.45
CA LEU A 528 2.20 4.40 -12.74
C LEU A 528 3.41 4.92 -13.53
N LEU A 529 4.35 5.62 -12.88
CA LEU A 529 5.55 6.15 -13.53
C LEU A 529 6.46 5.02 -14.03
N LEU A 530 6.69 4.00 -13.20
CA LEU A 530 7.50 2.83 -13.57
C LEU A 530 6.85 2.05 -14.72
N THR A 531 5.55 1.78 -14.61
CA THR A 531 4.78 1.05 -15.62
C THR A 531 4.74 1.82 -16.94
N ASN A 532 4.55 3.14 -16.92
CA ASN A 532 4.58 3.97 -18.13
C ASN A 532 5.96 3.94 -18.79
N ASN A 533 7.05 4.02 -18.01
CA ASN A 533 8.41 3.91 -18.55
C ASN A 533 8.69 2.54 -19.18
N VAL A 534 8.32 1.46 -18.50
CA VAL A 534 8.45 0.09 -19.04
C VAL A 534 7.63 -0.06 -20.33
N THR A 535 6.42 0.48 -20.37
CA THR A 535 5.55 0.41 -21.56
C THR A 535 6.18 1.17 -22.74
N ILE A 536 6.81 2.33 -22.51
CA ILE A 536 7.57 3.05 -23.55
C ILE A 536 8.76 2.22 -24.07
N ASN A 537 9.53 1.61 -23.16
CA ASN A 537 10.65 0.76 -23.54
C ASN A 537 10.19 -0.47 -24.35
N GLN A 538 9.11 -1.12 -23.93
CA GLN A 538 8.47 -2.24 -24.63
C GLN A 538 7.96 -1.82 -26.01
N GLN A 539 7.29 -0.67 -26.11
CA GLN A 539 6.83 -0.12 -27.38
C GLN A 539 7.99 0.04 -28.37
N GLN A 540 9.10 0.62 -27.92
CA GLN A 540 10.29 0.81 -28.76
C GLN A 540 10.86 -0.54 -29.22
N ARG A 541 11.03 -1.51 -28.31
CA ARG A 541 11.52 -2.86 -28.66
C ARG A 541 10.60 -3.58 -29.64
N LEU A 542 9.29 -3.50 -29.43
CA LEU A 542 8.30 -4.11 -30.31
C LEU A 542 8.34 -3.46 -31.70
N ASN A 543 8.46 -2.14 -31.77
CA ASN A 543 8.61 -1.42 -33.02
C ASN A 543 9.89 -1.84 -33.77
N ASP A 544 11.01 -1.97 -33.05
CA ASP A 544 12.29 -2.43 -33.61
C ASP A 544 12.22 -3.91 -34.07
N ALA A 545 11.56 -4.78 -33.28
CA ALA A 545 11.39 -6.20 -33.61
C ALA A 545 10.49 -6.39 -34.85
N ILE A 546 9.38 -5.64 -34.93
CA ILE A 546 8.50 -5.64 -36.11
C ILE A 546 9.24 -5.08 -37.33
N GLY A 547 10.02 -4.01 -37.17
CA GLY A 547 10.79 -3.37 -38.25
C GLY A 547 11.99 -4.20 -38.73
N GLY A 548 12.59 -4.99 -37.85
CA GLY A 548 13.71 -5.89 -38.14
C GLY A 548 13.31 -7.27 -38.64
N TYR A 549 12.02 -7.62 -38.61
CA TYR A 549 11.52 -8.93 -39.00
C TYR A 549 11.83 -9.26 -40.46
N GLN A 550 12.50 -10.39 -40.70
CA GLN A 550 12.84 -10.91 -42.04
C GLN A 550 12.28 -12.32 -42.27
N VAL A 551 10.96 -12.50 -42.32
CA VAL A 551 10.22 -13.74 -42.74
C VAL A 551 10.59 -15.04 -41.97
N ASP A 552 11.54 -15.01 -41.04
CA ASP A 552 12.00 -16.17 -40.27
C ASP A 552 11.15 -16.37 -39.01
N THR A 553 10.74 -17.61 -38.76
CA THR A 553 9.81 -17.97 -37.68
C THR A 553 10.40 -17.74 -36.29
N ASP A 554 11.71 -17.95 -36.11
CA ASP A 554 12.39 -17.82 -34.81
C ASP A 554 12.44 -16.35 -34.33
N SER A 555 12.27 -15.39 -35.24
CA SER A 555 12.23 -13.96 -34.90
C SER A 555 10.87 -13.50 -34.35
N PHE A 556 9.80 -14.27 -34.57
CA PHE A 556 8.44 -13.91 -34.16
C PHE A 556 8.15 -14.22 -32.68
N ASP A 557 8.79 -15.24 -32.09
CA ASP A 557 8.62 -15.59 -30.67
C ASP A 557 8.96 -14.41 -29.73
N SER A 558 9.90 -13.56 -30.14
CA SER A 558 10.27 -12.34 -29.39
C SER A 558 9.15 -11.30 -29.39
N ILE A 559 8.44 -11.16 -30.50
CA ILE A 559 7.27 -10.27 -30.67
C ILE A 559 6.11 -10.78 -29.81
N GLU A 560 5.83 -12.08 -29.89
CA GLU A 560 4.79 -12.74 -29.11
C GLU A 560 5.03 -12.57 -27.60
N ARG A 561 6.27 -12.78 -27.14
CA ARG A 561 6.64 -12.64 -25.73
C ARG A 561 6.47 -11.20 -25.22
N GLU A 562 6.91 -10.20 -25.97
CA GLU A 562 6.75 -8.78 -25.57
C GLU A 562 5.27 -8.38 -25.54
N LEU A 563 4.47 -8.82 -26.52
CA LEU A 563 3.03 -8.55 -26.56
C LEU A 563 2.28 -9.20 -25.40
N SER A 564 2.66 -10.41 -24.97
CA SER A 564 2.10 -11.06 -23.78
C SER A 564 2.40 -10.27 -22.50
N ARG A 565 3.59 -9.70 -22.37
CA ARG A 565 3.99 -8.93 -21.18
C ARG A 565 3.23 -7.62 -21.09
N VAL A 566 3.11 -6.92 -22.22
CA VAL A 566 2.29 -5.72 -22.33
C VAL A 566 0.83 -6.00 -21.93
N LEU A 567 0.27 -7.14 -22.36
CA LEU A 567 -1.07 -7.58 -21.97
C LEU A 567 -1.22 -7.69 -20.44
N MET A 568 -0.25 -8.30 -19.76
CA MET A 568 -0.29 -8.47 -18.31
C MET A 568 -0.13 -7.14 -17.57
N HIS A 569 0.68 -6.21 -18.09
CA HIS A 569 0.85 -4.88 -17.50
C HIS A 569 -0.42 -4.05 -17.49
N PHE A 570 -1.25 -4.20 -18.51
CA PHE A 570 -2.46 -3.41 -18.63
C PHE A 570 -3.62 -3.89 -17.75
N LYS A 571 -3.52 -5.09 -17.16
CA LYS A 571 -4.51 -5.57 -16.19
C LYS A 571 -4.45 -4.83 -14.85
N ARG A 572 -3.30 -4.32 -14.43
CA ARG A 572 -3.15 -3.59 -13.15
C ARG A 572 -3.94 -2.26 -13.13
N PRO A 573 -3.84 -1.38 -14.14
CA PRO A 573 -4.71 -0.20 -14.24
C PRO A 573 -6.21 -0.54 -14.25
N MET A 574 -6.60 -1.64 -14.91
CA MET A 574 -7.99 -2.13 -14.93
C MET A 574 -8.47 -2.55 -13.55
N TYR A 575 -7.65 -3.33 -12.82
CA TYR A 575 -7.92 -3.69 -11.43
C TYR A 575 -8.15 -2.45 -10.57
N VAL A 576 -7.27 -1.45 -10.66
CA VAL A 576 -7.38 -0.21 -9.85
C VAL A 576 -8.64 0.57 -10.23
N ALA A 577 -8.94 0.69 -11.52
CA ALA A 577 -10.12 1.42 -11.99
C ALA A 577 -11.42 0.74 -11.53
N LEU A 578 -11.52 -0.60 -11.66
CA LEU A 578 -12.68 -1.35 -11.16
C LEU A 578 -12.78 -1.29 -9.64
N SER A 579 -11.66 -1.42 -8.92
CA SER A 579 -11.63 -1.31 -7.46
C SER A 579 -12.15 0.04 -6.98
N ASN A 580 -11.75 1.15 -7.62
CA ASN A 580 -12.28 2.47 -7.31
C ASN A 580 -13.79 2.55 -7.58
N TYR A 581 -14.27 1.94 -8.66
CA TYR A 581 -15.69 1.94 -8.98
C TYR A 581 -16.50 1.11 -7.96
N VAL A 582 -16.03 -0.08 -7.60
CA VAL A 582 -16.60 -0.91 -6.54
C VAL A 582 -16.64 -0.15 -5.22
N GLN A 583 -15.52 0.43 -4.78
CA GLN A 583 -15.44 1.20 -3.54
C GLN A 583 -16.38 2.41 -3.51
N ALA A 584 -16.47 3.15 -4.63
CA ALA A 584 -17.43 4.25 -4.76
C ALA A 584 -18.89 3.77 -4.71
N TYR A 585 -19.18 2.61 -5.31
CA TYR A 585 -20.48 1.95 -5.19
C TYR A 585 -20.76 1.54 -3.74
N GLU A 586 -19.82 0.91 -3.03
CA GLU A 586 -20.02 0.47 -1.65
C GLU A 586 -20.33 1.64 -0.71
N TYR A 587 -19.61 2.75 -0.87
CA TYR A 587 -19.94 3.98 -0.14
C TYR A 587 -21.34 4.49 -0.49
N TRP A 588 -21.69 4.52 -1.78
CA TRP A 588 -22.97 5.04 -2.22
C TRP A 588 -24.14 4.12 -1.84
N ALA A 589 -23.98 2.81 -1.93
CA ALA A 589 -25.03 1.82 -1.68
C ALA A 589 -25.11 1.41 -0.21
N LEU A 590 -24.04 1.65 0.57
CA LEU A 590 -23.84 1.08 1.91
C LEU A 590 -24.00 -0.44 1.90
N LYS A 591 -23.46 -1.09 0.88
CA LYS A 591 -23.52 -2.54 0.68
C LYS A 591 -22.29 -2.99 -0.12
N PRO A 592 -21.65 -4.11 0.24
CA PRO A 592 -20.59 -4.71 -0.57
C PRO A 592 -21.07 -5.02 -2.00
N SER A 593 -20.17 -4.88 -2.98
CA SER A 593 -20.41 -5.35 -4.35
C SER A 593 -20.24 -6.87 -4.43
N GLU A 594 -20.93 -7.53 -5.36
CA GLU A 594 -20.67 -8.94 -5.69
C GLU A 594 -19.46 -9.07 -6.64
N ILE A 595 -19.00 -7.95 -7.20
CA ILE A 595 -17.85 -7.89 -8.10
C ILE A 595 -16.56 -7.79 -7.30
N THR A 596 -15.66 -8.74 -7.56
CA THR A 596 -14.29 -8.70 -7.03
C THR A 596 -13.32 -8.39 -8.16
N PRO A 597 -12.56 -7.28 -8.11
CA PRO A 597 -11.46 -7.02 -9.03
C PRO A 597 -10.41 -8.14 -8.96
N SER A 598 -9.84 -8.54 -10.10
CA SER A 598 -8.84 -9.61 -10.14
C SER A 598 -7.90 -9.45 -11.34
N LEU A 599 -6.59 -9.63 -11.13
CA LEU A 599 -5.59 -9.60 -12.21
C LEU A 599 -5.70 -10.81 -13.15
N ASN A 600 -6.31 -11.90 -12.71
CA ASN A 600 -6.50 -13.10 -13.50
C ASN A 600 -7.75 -13.07 -14.39
N LYS A 601 -8.69 -12.13 -14.16
CA LYS A 601 -9.88 -11.98 -15.01
C LYS A 601 -9.51 -11.76 -16.48
N SER A 602 -10.33 -12.30 -17.37
CA SER A 602 -10.26 -11.96 -18.78
C SER A 602 -10.82 -10.54 -19.00
N TYR A 603 -10.45 -9.90 -20.12
CA TYR A 603 -11.03 -8.61 -20.47
C TYR A 603 -12.54 -8.70 -20.74
N LEU A 604 -13.04 -9.87 -21.14
CA LEU A 604 -14.47 -10.10 -21.29
C LEU A 604 -15.17 -10.16 -19.91
N ASP A 605 -14.56 -10.78 -18.90
CA ASP A 605 -15.10 -10.78 -17.53
C ASP A 605 -15.16 -9.36 -16.97
N TYR A 606 -14.13 -8.55 -17.22
CA TYR A 606 -14.14 -7.13 -16.90
C TYR A 606 -15.25 -6.34 -17.61
N GLN A 607 -15.64 -6.76 -18.82
CA GLN A 607 -16.80 -6.19 -19.52
C GLN A 607 -18.13 -6.62 -18.89
N PHE A 608 -18.24 -7.86 -18.41
CA PHE A 608 -19.41 -8.31 -17.65
C PHE A 608 -19.50 -7.66 -16.28
N ASP A 609 -18.38 -7.40 -15.62
CA ASP A 609 -18.32 -6.66 -14.36
C ASP A 609 -18.91 -5.24 -14.55
N LEU A 610 -18.62 -4.57 -15.67
CA LEU A 610 -19.19 -3.25 -15.98
C LEU A 610 -20.71 -3.27 -16.04
N ALA A 611 -21.28 -4.27 -16.72
CA ALA A 611 -22.74 -4.41 -16.79
C ALA A 611 -23.33 -4.83 -15.43
N SER A 612 -22.61 -5.65 -14.66
CA SER A 612 -23.03 -6.14 -13.36
C SER A 612 -23.12 -5.00 -12.34
N ILE A 613 -22.13 -4.10 -12.28
CA ILE A 613 -22.15 -2.98 -11.32
C ILE A 613 -23.25 -1.97 -11.65
N GLU A 614 -23.56 -1.77 -12.93
CA GLU A 614 -24.72 -0.98 -13.35
C GLU A 614 -26.04 -1.61 -12.86
N SER A 615 -26.17 -2.94 -12.96
CA SER A 615 -27.33 -3.66 -12.44
C SER A 615 -27.41 -3.60 -10.91
N GLU A 616 -26.27 -3.75 -10.22
CA GLU A 616 -26.19 -3.59 -8.76
C GLU A 616 -26.67 -2.21 -8.32
N TYR A 617 -26.28 -1.17 -9.06
CA TYR A 617 -26.73 0.20 -8.80
C TYR A 617 -28.25 0.36 -8.92
N VAL A 618 -28.85 -0.17 -9.98
CA VAL A 618 -30.31 -0.15 -10.16
C VAL A 618 -31.02 -0.90 -9.03
N ASN A 619 -30.46 -2.05 -8.63
CA ASN A 619 -31.00 -2.86 -7.54
C ASN A 619 -30.92 -2.11 -6.20
N ALA A 620 -29.78 -1.51 -5.87
CA ALA A 620 -29.60 -0.71 -4.67
C ALA A 620 -30.53 0.52 -4.64
N LEU A 621 -30.71 1.21 -5.77
CA LEU A 621 -31.67 2.31 -5.86
C LEU A 621 -33.11 1.84 -5.60
N SER A 622 -33.48 0.64 -6.08
CA SER A 622 -34.80 0.07 -5.87
C SER A 622 -35.05 -0.39 -4.43
N SER A 623 -33.99 -0.77 -3.70
CA SER A 623 -34.07 -1.20 -2.29
C SER A 623 -34.21 -0.04 -1.31
N PHE A 624 -33.82 1.18 -1.68
CA PHE A 624 -34.01 2.34 -0.82
C PHE A 624 -35.51 2.63 -0.64
N GLN A 625 -36.03 2.25 0.53
CA GLN A 625 -37.42 2.39 0.92
C GLN A 625 -37.51 3.07 2.29
N PRO A 626 -37.91 4.35 2.38
CA PRO A 626 -38.26 5.24 1.25
C PRO A 626 -37.03 5.61 0.40
N ALA A 627 -37.28 6.08 -0.83
CA ALA A 627 -36.22 6.63 -1.68
C ALA A 627 -35.55 7.83 -0.98
N PRO A 628 -34.26 8.12 -1.29
CA PRO A 628 -33.58 9.30 -0.75
C PRO A 628 -34.37 10.58 -1.00
N GLN A 629 -34.48 11.42 0.03
CA GLN A 629 -35.23 12.67 0.02
C GLN A 629 -34.33 13.82 0.44
N ASP A 630 -34.58 14.99 -0.14
CA ASP A 630 -33.89 16.20 0.24
C ASP A 630 -34.22 16.57 1.69
N PHE A 631 -33.21 17.06 2.41
CA PHE A 631 -33.38 17.60 3.75
C PHE A 631 -32.62 18.91 3.90
N THR A 632 -33.01 19.67 4.92
CA THR A 632 -32.29 20.84 5.40
C THR A 632 -32.25 20.77 6.92
N ILE A 633 -31.04 20.73 7.47
CA ILE A 633 -30.79 20.92 8.91
C ILE A 633 -30.20 22.31 9.07
N ASP A 634 -30.95 23.23 9.67
CA ASP A 634 -30.57 24.63 9.87
C ASP A 634 -30.42 25.02 11.35
N ASN A 635 -30.62 24.06 12.25
CA ASN A 635 -30.72 24.25 13.70
C ASN A 635 -29.55 23.63 14.48
N TYR A 636 -28.42 23.33 13.83
CA TYR A 636 -27.21 22.91 14.54
C TYR A 636 -26.42 24.15 14.97
N THR A 637 -26.44 24.45 16.26
CA THR A 637 -25.82 25.65 16.84
C THR A 637 -24.73 25.29 17.83
N ILE A 638 -23.60 25.98 17.73
CA ILE A 638 -22.48 25.90 18.67
C ILE A 638 -22.46 27.21 19.47
N SER A 639 -22.77 27.11 20.75
CA SER A 639 -22.83 28.24 21.69
C SER A 639 -21.98 28.04 22.95
N SER A 640 -21.11 27.01 22.95
CA SER A 640 -20.18 26.79 24.07
C SER A 640 -19.25 28.00 24.21
N PRO A 641 -19.21 28.67 25.39
CA PRO A 641 -18.35 29.84 25.59
C PRO A 641 -16.88 29.55 25.27
N GLU A 642 -16.40 28.35 25.62
CA GLU A 642 -15.02 27.91 25.37
C GLU A 642 -14.71 27.79 23.87
N GLN A 643 -15.68 27.31 23.06
CA GLN A 643 -15.50 27.19 21.61
C GLN A 643 -15.60 28.55 20.91
N LEU A 644 -16.50 29.43 21.36
CA LEU A 644 -16.63 30.79 20.81
C LEU A 644 -15.41 31.65 21.14
N GLU A 645 -14.89 31.59 22.37
CA GLU A 645 -13.66 32.28 22.75
C GLU A 645 -12.45 31.77 21.97
N SER A 646 -12.38 30.44 21.77
CA SER A 646 -11.35 29.81 20.93
C SER A 646 -11.43 30.31 19.49
N PHE A 647 -12.63 30.35 18.89
CA PHE A 647 -12.84 30.87 17.54
C PHE A 647 -12.48 32.35 17.43
N ALA A 648 -12.88 33.18 18.40
CA ALA A 648 -12.55 34.61 18.42
C ALA A 648 -11.04 34.87 18.52
N THR A 649 -10.29 33.96 19.16
CA THR A 649 -8.85 34.10 19.38
C THR A 649 -8.01 33.50 18.25
N THR A 650 -8.51 32.45 17.59
CA THR A 650 -7.73 31.67 16.61
C THR A 650 -8.26 31.75 15.18
N GLY A 651 -9.51 32.18 15.01
CA GLY A 651 -10.24 32.12 13.74
C GLY A 651 -10.63 30.69 13.34
N GLN A 652 -10.54 29.72 14.26
CA GLN A 652 -10.75 28.30 13.97
C GLN A 652 -11.73 27.65 14.94
N LEU A 653 -12.57 26.76 14.41
CA LEU A 653 -13.54 25.98 15.18
C LEU A 653 -13.48 24.53 14.74
N ASN A 654 -13.37 23.61 15.70
CA ASN A 654 -13.43 22.18 15.48
C ASN A 654 -14.65 21.60 16.18
N PHE A 655 -15.41 20.76 15.48
CA PHE A 655 -16.53 20.02 16.04
C PHE A 655 -16.69 18.66 15.36
N SER A 656 -17.41 17.74 16.00
CA SER A 656 -17.66 16.40 15.45
C SER A 656 -19.16 16.12 15.49
N ILE A 657 -19.64 15.43 14.47
CA ILE A 657 -21.04 14.98 14.40
C ILE A 657 -21.04 13.45 14.52
N PRO A 658 -21.54 12.90 15.64
CA PRO A 658 -21.68 11.46 15.81
C PRO A 658 -22.94 10.93 15.08
N LEU A 659 -23.04 9.61 14.87
CA LEU A 659 -24.20 8.96 14.24
C LEU A 659 -25.50 9.19 15.03
N GLU A 660 -25.39 9.42 16.33
CA GLU A 660 -26.51 9.66 17.24
C GLU A 660 -26.96 11.13 17.29
N GLN A 661 -26.39 12.01 16.45
CA GLN A 661 -26.74 13.43 16.46
C GLN A 661 -28.25 13.64 16.28
N VAL A 662 -28.88 14.36 17.23
CA VAL A 662 -30.35 14.47 17.33
C VAL A 662 -31.00 15.03 16.07
N GLN A 663 -30.35 15.97 15.37
CA GLN A 663 -30.85 16.56 14.14
C GLN A 663 -30.85 15.59 12.96
N LEU A 664 -30.03 14.54 13.03
CA LEU A 664 -29.79 13.59 11.93
C LEU A 664 -30.26 12.17 12.29
N CYS A 665 -30.72 11.93 13.54
CA CYS A 665 -31.04 10.59 14.00
C CYS A 665 -32.21 9.93 13.25
N SER A 666 -33.08 10.72 12.59
CA SER A 666 -34.20 10.26 11.78
C SER A 666 -33.82 9.83 10.37
N PHE A 667 -32.54 9.96 10.00
CA PHE A 667 -32.02 9.57 8.69
C PHE A 667 -31.04 8.42 8.82
N ASP A 668 -31.25 7.38 8.05
CA ASP A 668 -30.15 6.55 7.55
C ASP A 668 -29.44 7.31 6.42
N ARG A 669 -28.38 6.72 5.88
CA ARG A 669 -27.62 7.14 4.69
C ARG A 669 -27.75 8.62 4.34
N VAL A 670 -26.83 9.45 4.82
CA VAL A 670 -26.89 10.91 4.63
C VAL A 670 -25.81 11.39 3.67
N ARG A 671 -26.17 12.11 2.60
CA ARG A 671 -25.24 12.69 1.62
C ARG A 671 -25.45 14.20 1.53
N LEU A 672 -24.40 14.96 1.82
CA LEU A 672 -24.41 16.42 1.80
C LEU A 672 -24.08 16.94 0.41
N SER A 673 -24.94 17.83 -0.09
CA SER A 673 -24.66 18.64 -1.27
C SER A 673 -24.03 19.98 -0.87
N THR A 674 -24.42 20.53 0.29
CA THR A 674 -24.04 21.86 0.74
C THR A 674 -23.76 21.88 2.23
N VAL A 675 -22.72 22.62 2.63
CA VAL A 675 -22.40 22.92 4.03
C VAL A 675 -22.21 24.43 4.18
N ARG A 676 -22.95 25.06 5.08
CA ARG A 676 -22.84 26.51 5.36
C ARG A 676 -22.57 26.74 6.83
N VAL A 677 -21.88 27.83 7.13
CA VAL A 677 -21.57 28.23 8.51
C VAL A 677 -21.81 29.72 8.65
N PHE A 678 -22.69 30.09 9.58
CA PHE A 678 -23.04 31.46 9.89
C PHE A 678 -22.52 31.83 11.28
N LEU A 679 -22.05 33.06 11.41
CA LEU A 679 -21.62 33.64 12.68
C LEU A 679 -22.70 34.63 13.07
N GLU A 680 -23.30 34.44 14.24
CA GLU A 680 -24.50 35.17 14.66
C GLU A 680 -24.24 35.91 15.98
N GLY A 681 -24.74 37.13 16.05
CA GLY A 681 -24.62 38.00 17.22
C GLY A 681 -25.11 39.42 16.91
N GLU A 682 -25.92 39.98 17.80
CA GLU A 682 -26.61 41.26 17.55
C GLU A 682 -25.65 42.45 17.38
N ASN A 683 -24.45 42.33 17.93
CA ASN A 683 -23.42 43.37 17.91
C ASN A 683 -22.38 43.18 16.80
N LEU A 684 -22.57 42.21 15.90
CA LEU A 684 -21.67 42.01 14.77
C LEU A 684 -21.72 43.21 13.80
N PRO A 685 -20.60 43.54 13.10
CA PRO A 685 -20.56 44.74 12.28
C PRO A 685 -21.43 44.62 11.02
N TYR A 686 -22.28 45.62 10.79
CA TYR A 686 -23.04 45.77 9.56
C TYR A 686 -22.12 45.74 8.32
N GLY A 687 -22.53 45.01 7.29
CA GLY A 687 -21.82 44.90 6.02
C GLY A 687 -20.53 44.07 6.09
N LYS A 688 -20.23 43.41 7.21
CA LYS A 688 -19.02 42.62 7.37
C LYS A 688 -19.06 41.40 6.46
N GLN A 689 -17.97 41.19 5.71
CA GLN A 689 -17.78 39.98 4.92
C GLN A 689 -17.01 38.92 5.71
N PHE A 690 -17.53 37.70 5.66
CA PHE A 690 -16.95 36.52 6.29
C PHE A 690 -16.53 35.54 5.21
N ASN A 691 -15.24 35.17 5.22
CA ASN A 691 -14.68 34.22 4.27
C ASN A 691 -14.35 32.93 4.99
N LEU A 692 -15.30 31.99 5.06
CA LEU A 692 -15.12 30.75 5.78
C LEU A 692 -14.67 29.63 4.84
N ARG A 693 -13.78 28.78 5.34
CA ARG A 693 -13.48 27.47 4.77
C ARG A 693 -14.03 26.43 5.74
N VAL A 694 -14.76 25.46 5.22
CA VAL A 694 -15.29 24.32 5.97
C VAL A 694 -14.63 23.07 5.42
N SER A 695 -13.98 22.30 6.27
CA SER A 695 -13.32 21.06 5.88
C SER A 695 -13.67 19.88 6.79
N SER A 696 -13.70 18.67 6.25
CA SER A 696 -13.87 17.44 7.03
C SER A 696 -12.52 16.82 7.42
N SER A 697 -12.54 15.80 8.28
CA SER A 697 -11.33 15.06 8.66
C SER A 697 -10.95 13.95 7.68
N GLY A 698 -11.81 13.65 6.70
CA GLY A 698 -11.64 12.51 5.80
C GLY A 698 -12.10 11.16 6.38
N ASN A 699 -12.51 11.09 7.64
CA ASN A 699 -13.18 9.92 8.20
C ASN A 699 -14.68 10.10 8.15
N TYR A 700 -15.39 9.14 7.61
CA TYR A 700 -16.83 9.24 7.42
C TYR A 700 -17.49 8.03 8.05
N ALA A 701 -18.34 8.27 9.02
CA ALA A 701 -19.28 7.26 9.49
C ALA A 701 -20.57 7.35 8.67
N ASP A 702 -21.25 6.24 8.51
CA ASP A 702 -22.60 6.23 7.98
C ASP A 702 -23.38 5.07 8.57
N ARG A 703 -24.68 5.03 8.29
CA ARG A 703 -25.52 3.92 8.73
C ARG A 703 -26.63 3.63 7.75
N TYR A 704 -27.01 2.37 7.68
CA TYR A 704 -28.16 1.93 6.89
C TYR A 704 -28.71 0.64 7.47
N GLU A 705 -30.03 0.56 7.67
CA GLU A 705 -30.71 -0.66 8.15
C GLU A 705 -30.12 -1.22 9.47
N ASN A 706 -29.75 -0.35 10.41
CA ASN A 706 -29.10 -0.67 11.69
C ASN A 706 -27.67 -1.25 11.59
N GLN A 707 -27.01 -1.08 10.46
CA GLN A 707 -25.58 -1.34 10.32
C GLN A 707 -24.82 -0.03 10.23
N ASP A 708 -23.74 0.06 10.99
CA ASP A 708 -22.82 1.20 10.96
C ASP A 708 -21.67 0.89 10.00
N TYR A 709 -21.33 1.87 9.18
CA TYR A 709 -20.25 1.80 8.22
C TYR A 709 -19.19 2.85 8.56
N GLN A 710 -17.94 2.51 8.28
CA GLN A 710 -16.81 3.41 8.44
C GLN A 710 -16.06 3.48 7.12
N PHE A 711 -15.80 4.70 6.68
CA PHE A 711 -15.13 5.00 5.42
C PHE A 711 -14.02 6.00 5.65
N SER A 712 -13.03 5.96 4.75
CA SER A 712 -11.99 6.97 4.66
C SER A 712 -11.97 7.57 3.26
N SER A 713 -11.73 8.88 3.15
CA SER A 713 -11.51 9.56 1.88
C SER A 713 -10.64 10.78 2.11
N ASN A 714 -10.31 11.49 1.03
CA ASN A 714 -9.70 12.80 1.15
C ASN A 714 -10.64 13.76 1.93
N PRO A 715 -10.08 14.61 2.81
CA PRO A 715 -10.82 15.72 3.40
C PRO A 715 -11.55 16.52 2.33
N VAL A 716 -12.86 16.70 2.53
CA VAL A 716 -13.64 17.62 1.71
C VAL A 716 -13.33 19.03 2.20
N SER A 717 -13.14 19.97 1.29
CA SER A 717 -13.00 21.40 1.59
C SER A 717 -13.99 22.19 0.75
N ARG A 718 -14.74 23.09 1.40
CA ARG A 718 -15.74 23.97 0.79
C ARG A 718 -15.49 25.41 1.24
N ALA A 719 -15.64 26.35 0.32
CA ALA A 719 -15.59 27.77 0.62
C ALA A 719 -17.02 28.28 0.82
N PHE A 720 -17.28 28.98 1.91
CA PHE A 720 -18.56 29.63 2.17
C PHE A 720 -18.33 31.10 2.52
N TYR A 721 -18.69 31.98 1.59
CA TYR A 721 -18.47 33.42 1.72
C TYR A 721 -19.80 34.14 1.74
N TYR A 722 -20.01 34.99 2.72
CA TYR A 722 -21.22 35.81 2.82
C TYR A 722 -20.89 37.19 3.38
N ARG A 723 -21.81 38.13 3.14
CA ARG A 723 -21.82 39.44 3.77
C ARG A 723 -23.01 39.51 4.72
N LEU A 724 -22.76 39.94 5.95
CA LEU A 724 -23.81 40.22 6.93
C LEU A 724 -24.44 41.57 6.61
N ASP A 725 -25.65 41.56 6.08
CA ASP A 725 -26.37 42.77 5.70
C ASP A 725 -27.14 43.35 6.89
N ASP A 726 -27.63 42.55 7.84
CA ASP A 726 -28.19 43.04 9.11
C ASP A 726 -27.93 42.03 10.26
N PRO A 727 -27.19 42.40 11.31
CA PRO A 727 -26.89 41.52 12.45
C PRO A 727 -28.08 41.23 13.37
N THR A 728 -29.12 42.06 13.35
CA THR A 728 -30.29 41.90 14.23
C THR A 728 -31.34 40.96 13.67
N THR A 729 -31.45 40.90 12.35
CA THR A 729 -32.34 39.98 11.63
C THR A 729 -31.60 38.77 11.05
N ASN A 730 -30.27 38.74 11.15
CA ASN A 730 -29.38 37.80 10.45
C ASN A 730 -29.60 37.82 8.92
N ASP A 731 -29.95 38.97 8.34
CA ASP A 731 -30.03 39.09 6.89
C ASP A 731 -28.63 39.04 6.29
N ILE A 732 -28.45 38.17 5.29
CA ILE A 732 -27.15 37.89 4.66
C ILE A 732 -27.25 37.86 3.13
N SER A 733 -26.16 38.25 2.49
CA SER A 733 -25.92 38.05 1.06
C SER A 733 -24.85 36.97 0.87
N ILE A 734 -25.22 35.79 0.35
CA ILE A 734 -24.26 34.76 -0.02
C ILE A 734 -23.48 35.21 -1.26
N ILE A 735 -22.16 35.22 -1.16
CA ILE A 735 -21.22 35.56 -2.24
C ILE A 735 -20.72 34.27 -2.92
N SER A 736 -20.36 33.27 -2.12
CA SER A 736 -19.98 31.93 -2.57
C SER A 736 -20.66 30.93 -1.65
N ASP A 737 -21.48 30.05 -2.23
CA ASP A 737 -22.15 29.01 -1.46
C ASP A 737 -21.19 27.84 -1.19
N GLY A 738 -21.42 27.12 -0.09
CA GLY A 738 -20.67 25.90 0.25
C GLY A 738 -21.07 24.68 -0.58
N ALA A 739 -21.81 24.90 -1.67
CA ALA A 739 -22.27 23.90 -2.62
C ALA A 739 -21.24 23.72 -3.75
N VAL A 740 -21.22 22.52 -4.35
CA VAL A 740 -20.59 22.34 -5.66
C VAL A 740 -21.51 22.95 -6.72
N ALA A 741 -20.96 23.66 -7.70
CA ALA A 741 -21.78 24.21 -8.79
C ALA A 741 -22.56 23.09 -9.48
N ASN A 742 -23.84 23.31 -9.78
CA ASN A 742 -24.76 22.28 -10.30
C ASN A 742 -24.21 21.54 -11.53
N GLU A 743 -23.45 22.21 -12.38
CA GLU A 743 -22.82 21.62 -13.57
C GLU A 743 -21.73 20.57 -13.24
N PHE A 744 -21.28 20.49 -12.00
CA PHE A 744 -20.28 19.54 -11.53
C PHE A 744 -20.75 18.68 -10.35
N GLU A 745 -21.99 18.84 -9.86
CA GLU A 745 -22.47 18.13 -8.67
C GLU A 745 -22.34 16.60 -8.81
N TYR A 746 -22.60 16.08 -10.02
CA TYR A 746 -22.50 14.66 -10.35
C TYR A 746 -21.06 14.12 -10.38
N ALA A 747 -20.04 14.97 -10.32
CA ALA A 747 -18.64 14.61 -10.53
C ALA A 747 -17.83 14.52 -9.22
N TYR A 748 -18.35 15.06 -8.12
CA TYR A 748 -17.64 15.18 -6.85
C TYR A 748 -18.31 14.34 -5.77
N PHE A 749 -17.46 13.72 -4.94
CA PHE A 749 -17.88 13.03 -3.72
C PHE A 749 -18.78 13.90 -2.84
N GLN A 750 -19.93 13.34 -2.44
CA GLN A 750 -20.87 13.92 -1.49
C GLN A 750 -20.59 13.35 -0.08
N PRO A 751 -20.03 14.14 0.85
CA PRO A 751 -19.71 13.65 2.19
C PRO A 751 -20.98 13.37 3.00
N THR A 752 -20.85 12.52 4.02
CA THR A 752 -21.81 12.40 5.12
C THR A 752 -21.47 13.44 6.20
N PRO A 753 -22.46 13.97 6.95
CA PRO A 753 -22.20 14.86 8.07
C PRO A 753 -21.44 14.18 9.21
N PHE A 754 -21.51 12.85 9.32
CA PHE A 754 -20.96 12.09 10.44
C PHE A 754 -19.42 11.96 10.36
N THR A 755 -18.77 13.07 10.60
CA THR A 755 -17.33 13.25 10.55
C THR A 755 -16.93 14.34 11.54
N SER A 756 -15.64 14.63 11.59
CA SER A 756 -15.13 15.81 12.27
C SER A 756 -14.96 16.93 11.25
N TRP A 757 -15.41 18.12 11.62
CA TRP A 757 -15.41 19.32 10.81
C TRP A 757 -14.51 20.38 11.42
N ASN A 758 -13.77 21.08 10.57
CA ASN A 758 -13.03 22.28 10.88
C ASN A 758 -13.63 23.45 10.10
N VAL A 759 -13.77 24.59 10.77
CA VAL A 759 -14.13 25.87 10.16
C VAL A 759 -12.99 26.84 10.40
N THR A 760 -12.49 27.44 9.32
CA THR A 760 -11.43 28.45 9.37
C THR A 760 -11.93 29.76 8.76
N LEU A 761 -11.73 30.87 9.47
CA LEU A 761 -11.95 32.22 8.96
C LEU A 761 -10.71 32.69 8.18
N ASN A 762 -10.79 32.65 6.85
CA ASN A 762 -9.65 32.96 5.96
C ASN A 762 -9.21 34.43 6.04
N ASN A 763 -10.10 35.33 6.41
CA ASN A 763 -9.80 36.76 6.63
C ASN A 763 -9.55 37.10 8.11
N PHE A 764 -9.13 36.13 8.92
CA PHE A 764 -8.66 36.37 10.28
C PHE A 764 -7.29 37.06 10.27
N ASP A 765 -7.18 38.22 10.91
CA ASP A 765 -5.94 38.98 10.99
C ASP A 765 -5.03 38.43 12.10
N LYS A 766 -4.02 37.65 11.72
CA LYS A 766 -3.05 37.09 12.67
C LYS A 766 -2.07 38.13 13.24
N THR A 767 -1.97 39.31 12.63
CA THR A 767 -0.97 40.34 12.96
C THR A 767 -1.53 41.43 13.87
N GLU A 768 -2.79 41.82 13.66
CA GLU A 768 -3.46 42.86 14.43
C GLU A 768 -4.77 42.33 15.01
N GLN A 769 -4.72 41.78 16.23
CA GLN A 769 -5.90 41.20 16.89
C GLN A 769 -7.08 42.18 17.04
N VAL A 770 -6.82 43.49 17.04
CA VAL A 770 -7.88 44.52 17.08
C VAL A 770 -8.83 44.41 15.88
N ASN A 771 -8.32 43.96 14.73
CA ASN A 771 -9.10 43.77 13.51
C ASN A 771 -10.08 42.60 13.63
N ASN A 772 -9.89 41.71 14.62
CA ASN A 772 -10.74 40.56 14.93
C ASN A 772 -11.60 40.76 16.19
N GLN A 773 -11.54 41.93 16.84
CA GLN A 773 -12.22 42.16 18.12
C GLN A 773 -13.74 41.92 18.03
N TYR A 774 -14.32 42.17 16.86
CA TYR A 774 -15.73 41.92 16.56
C TYR A 774 -16.14 40.45 16.66
N LEU A 775 -15.19 39.50 16.63
CA LEU A 775 -15.50 38.07 16.82
C LEU A 775 -15.91 37.74 18.26
N LYS A 776 -15.62 38.63 19.22
CA LYS A 776 -16.11 38.49 20.61
C LYS A 776 -17.60 38.79 20.74
N ASP A 777 -18.18 39.43 19.73
CA ASP A 777 -19.60 39.75 19.65
C ASP A 777 -20.41 38.59 19.03
N ILE A 778 -19.76 37.45 18.72
CA ILE A 778 -20.43 36.22 18.28
C ILE A 778 -21.08 35.55 19.49
N GLU A 779 -22.38 35.34 19.41
CA GLU A 779 -23.19 34.68 20.44
C GLU A 779 -23.40 33.20 20.14
N GLN A 780 -23.43 32.85 18.84
CA GLN A 780 -23.49 31.46 18.40
C GLN A 780 -22.96 31.30 16.97
N ILE A 781 -22.54 30.07 16.66
CA ILE A 781 -22.16 29.66 15.31
C ILE A 781 -23.18 28.63 14.83
N ARG A 782 -23.87 28.94 13.74
CA ARG A 782 -24.91 28.09 13.16
C ARG A 782 -24.38 27.36 11.95
N VAL A 783 -24.51 26.04 11.92
CA VAL A 783 -24.10 25.19 10.80
C VAL A 783 -25.34 24.68 10.10
N GLU A 784 -25.41 24.88 8.78
CA GLU A 784 -26.46 24.31 7.95
C GLU A 784 -25.92 23.15 7.11
N PHE A 785 -26.67 22.06 7.11
CA PHE A 785 -26.43 20.90 6.25
C PHE A 785 -27.62 20.74 5.30
N LEU A 786 -27.33 20.75 4.00
CA LEU A 786 -28.31 20.44 2.97
C LEU A 786 -27.80 19.25 2.17
N GLY A 787 -28.73 18.40 1.75
CA GLY A 787 -28.40 17.19 1.04
C GLY A 787 -29.59 16.25 0.93
N SER A 788 -29.29 14.97 0.73
CA SER A 788 -30.29 13.91 0.69
C SER A 788 -30.04 12.87 1.77
N GLY A 789 -31.11 12.31 2.32
CA GLY A 789 -31.07 11.27 3.34
C GLY A 789 -32.16 10.23 3.11
N ILE A 790 -32.03 9.05 3.71
CA ILE A 790 -33.09 8.04 3.72
C ILE A 790 -33.77 8.10 5.10
N PRO A 791 -35.01 8.58 5.21
CA PRO A 791 -35.73 8.56 6.48
C PRO A 791 -35.87 7.14 7.05
N ASN A 792 -35.45 6.92 8.29
CA ASN A 792 -35.45 5.59 8.94
C ASN A 792 -36.64 5.38 9.90
N GLY A 793 -37.45 6.41 10.11
CA GLY A 793 -38.63 6.35 10.99
C GLY A 793 -38.32 6.23 12.49
N ASN A 794 -37.04 6.29 12.89
CA ASN A 794 -36.64 6.25 14.29
C ASN A 794 -37.07 7.52 15.03
N SER A 795 -37.62 7.34 16.24
CA SER A 795 -37.90 8.45 17.14
C SER A 795 -36.59 8.96 17.73
N CYS A 796 -36.18 10.16 17.33
CA CYS A 796 -35.09 10.90 17.94
C CYS A 796 -35.41 11.17 19.42
N SER A 797 -34.54 10.70 20.33
CA SER A 797 -34.65 11.01 21.75
C SER A 797 -34.14 12.44 21.97
N ASN A 798 -35.00 13.34 22.45
CA ASN A 798 -34.60 14.70 22.85
C ASN A 798 -33.79 14.71 24.14
#